data_AF-A0A381YXP2-F1
#
_entry.id   AF-A0A381YXP2-F1
#
_cell.length_a   1.000
_cell.length_b   1.000
_cell.length_c   1.000
_cell.angle_alpha   90.00
_cell.angle_beta   90.00
_cell.angle_gamma   90.00
#
_symmetry.space_group_name_H-M   'P 1'
#
loop_
_entity.id
_entity.type
_entity.pdbx_description
1 polymer ?
#
loop_
_entity_poly.entity_id
_entity_poly.type
_entity_poly.pdbx_seq_one_letter_code
_entity_poly.pdbx_strand_id
1 'polypeptide(L)'
;FDFGLRSANGYESYFYDTTGYDKSIPTRSPKKLNRFFEFKVSVSDGDTVVVRKFIIFLVGDDFLRADNTIMQIGTGIFTADNTFLRTPVWLTPGNIGYKRANNFVTIYLDVFDPNTIVGELNYSLEQYNDDASPSVLPPGMALDVKTGEIAGRVPYQPAITKEYKFTIDARRFTDQAVVLASKKKTFTVKILGEIESSIIWETMPDLGSIKANFISTFSVKARIINQSISSKVLYRITAGELPPGLKLNPNGEIIGKVNQFRNLNIAGEWQKGLTTIDNNLLLLDGSTTTIDRKFKFTVEARDRFGFSALTAEYNIIVKDPDNISYSNLYVKPFMKTSQRTVYNNFISDPNIFDPDKIYRPDDPAFGLQKEIKMLIYAGVETKDIKEYVAVSRKHHSRKRFKLGAVKTATAKTAGTNTIEYEVVYLEVIDPYDSTGTTDVKTTLDIKTKNKLTVDSVEYESFDDVTKEGAGVSIFTIINSLGQTIQILALGNDLEIVTRNSGTVILDANGTIVVELQNGSEVISGTIATTTSDPFRWRPRFTPIKTDSNAVKISSKFNTKRYISNVTNMRENIKTVGLTERDFLPLWMTTAQGTSVQELGFITAIPLCFCKPGESTTIALNIVNSDFNFRVLDFEIDRYIIDATKDRAFEQYIPFGNYAFNV
;
A
#
# COMPACT_ATOMS: atom_id res chain seq x y z
N PHE A 1 74.44 5.55 25.47
CA PHE A 1 74.74 4.51 24.47
C PHE A 1 73.46 3.76 24.22
N ASP A 2 72.93 3.89 23.01
CA ASP A 2 71.57 3.52 22.66
C ASP A 2 71.52 2.13 22.02
N PHE A 3 70.38 1.47 22.15
CA PHE A 3 70.18 0.07 21.74
C PHE A 3 70.42 -0.13 20.24
N GLY A 4 71.16 -1.19 19.90
CA GLY A 4 71.32 -1.68 18.53
C GLY A 4 72.64 -1.33 17.85
N LEU A 5 73.49 -0.48 18.44
CA LEU A 5 74.85 -0.29 17.94
C LEU A 5 75.78 -1.41 18.46
N ARG A 6 76.41 -2.13 17.53
CA ARG A 6 77.67 -2.83 17.83
C ARG A 6 78.70 -1.78 18.28
N SER A 7 79.52 -2.11 19.27
CA SER A 7 80.64 -1.26 19.68
C SER A 7 81.41 -0.83 18.43
N ALA A 8 81.45 0.48 18.14
CA ALA A 8 82.10 1.03 16.96
C ALA A 8 83.58 1.38 17.21
N ASN A 9 84.12 0.99 18.37
CA ASN A 9 85.54 1.16 18.67
C ASN A 9 86.29 -0.15 18.38
N GLY A 10 87.06 -0.11 17.28
CA GLY A 10 88.37 -0.75 17.13
C GLY A 10 88.40 -2.27 17.08
N TYR A 11 88.11 -2.88 15.94
CA TYR A 11 88.88 -4.05 15.51
C TYR A 11 89.62 -3.61 14.24
N GLU A 12 90.86 -3.14 14.36
CA GLU A 12 91.71 -2.97 13.20
C GLU A 12 92.50 -4.25 12.94
N SER A 13 92.46 -4.67 11.68
CA SER A 13 93.01 -5.93 11.16
C SER A 13 94.16 -5.64 10.20
N TYR A 14 95.14 -4.86 10.64
CA TYR A 14 96.35 -4.61 9.85
C TYR A 14 97.56 -5.35 10.42
N PHE A 15 98.27 -6.02 9.51
CA PHE A 15 99.30 -7.05 9.73
C PHE A 15 100.60 -6.56 10.41
N TYR A 16 100.68 -5.29 10.84
CA TYR A 16 101.93 -4.68 11.32
C TYR A 16 101.83 -3.94 12.66
N ASP A 17 100.76 -4.12 13.45
CA ASP A 17 100.73 -3.56 14.81
C ASP A 17 101.30 -4.56 15.84
N THR A 18 102.24 -4.10 16.66
CA THR A 18 102.99 -4.94 17.63
C THR A 18 102.50 -4.82 19.08
N THR A 19 101.43 -4.05 19.35
CA THR A 19 100.85 -3.99 20.72
C THR A 19 99.35 -3.68 20.71
N GLY A 20 98.53 -4.65 21.14
CA GLY A 20 97.08 -4.48 21.23
C GLY A 20 96.63 -3.74 22.49
N TYR A 21 95.98 -2.59 22.33
CA TYR A 21 95.36 -1.83 23.43
C TYR A 21 93.84 -1.87 23.34
N ASP A 22 93.20 -2.97 23.76
CA ASP A 22 91.74 -3.04 23.83
C ASP A 22 91.24 -3.23 25.26
N LYS A 23 90.49 -2.24 25.76
CA LYS A 23 89.66 -2.37 26.97
C LYS A 23 88.20 -2.11 26.60
N SER A 24 87.39 -3.16 26.67
CA SER A 24 85.93 -3.09 26.56
C SER A 24 85.35 -2.19 27.66
N ILE A 25 84.57 -1.17 27.28
CA ILE A 25 83.86 -0.29 28.22
C ILE A 25 82.38 -0.71 28.28
N PRO A 26 81.83 -1.03 29.47
CA PRO A 26 80.44 -1.49 29.59
C PRO A 26 79.42 -0.34 29.46
N THR A 27 78.34 -0.57 28.70
CA THR A 27 77.26 0.38 28.44
C THR A 27 76.10 0.25 29.46
N ARG A 28 75.60 1.39 29.99
CA ARG A 28 74.42 1.47 30.89
C ARG A 28 73.12 1.66 30.11
N SER A 29 72.01 1.12 30.63
CA SER A 29 70.67 1.18 30.03
C SER A 29 70.06 2.61 29.99
N PRO A 30 69.33 2.98 28.91
CA PRO A 30 68.74 4.31 28.72
C PRO A 30 67.51 4.57 29.60
N LYS A 31 67.25 5.87 29.89
CA LYS A 31 66.15 6.35 30.74
C LYS A 31 64.95 6.94 29.98
N LYS A 32 65.03 7.14 28.65
CA LYS A 32 63.97 7.74 27.80
C LYS A 32 63.90 7.02 26.45
N LEU A 33 62.71 6.94 25.85
CA LEU A 33 62.43 6.17 24.62
C LEU A 33 61.55 6.99 23.66
N ASN A 34 61.94 7.06 22.38
CA ASN A 34 61.10 7.64 21.31
C ASN A 34 60.00 6.65 20.93
N ARG A 35 58.75 7.12 20.75
CA ARG A 35 57.60 6.23 20.52
C ARG A 35 56.52 6.88 19.66
N PHE A 36 55.87 6.04 18.85
CA PHE A 36 54.61 6.41 18.19
C PHE A 36 53.45 6.39 19.18
N PHE A 37 52.69 7.48 19.23
CA PHE A 37 51.42 7.55 19.93
C PHE A 37 50.29 7.59 18.92
N GLU A 38 49.27 6.81 19.17
CA GLU A 38 48.09 6.77 18.32
C GLU A 38 46.91 7.39 19.06
N PHE A 39 46.12 8.20 18.37
CA PHE A 39 44.87 8.74 18.90
C PHE A 39 43.77 8.67 17.85
N LYS A 40 42.52 8.67 18.29
CA LYS A 40 41.34 8.58 17.43
C LYS A 40 40.54 9.87 17.56
N VAL A 41 40.11 10.43 16.43
CA VAL A 41 39.24 11.61 16.38
C VAL A 41 37.91 11.17 15.77
N SER A 42 36.82 11.53 16.44
CA SER A 42 35.45 11.26 16.00
C SER A 42 34.77 12.57 15.58
N VAL A 43 34.08 12.54 14.44
CA VAL A 43 33.22 13.64 13.97
C VAL A 43 31.79 13.12 13.89
N SER A 44 30.83 13.93 14.35
CA SER A 44 29.40 13.60 14.39
C SER A 44 28.58 14.72 13.75
N ASP A 45 27.56 14.37 12.98
CA ASP A 45 26.54 15.28 12.46
C ASP A 45 25.22 15.27 13.26
N GLY A 46 25.18 14.52 14.37
CA GLY A 46 24.03 14.38 15.25
C GLY A 46 23.38 13.00 15.19
N ASP A 47 23.49 12.29 14.06
CA ASP A 47 22.93 10.94 13.87
C ASP A 47 24.01 9.88 13.60
N THR A 48 25.11 10.25 12.92
CA THR A 48 26.18 9.30 12.57
C THR A 48 27.54 9.76 13.07
N VAL A 49 28.33 8.83 13.62
CA VAL A 49 29.69 9.10 14.14
C VAL A 49 30.72 8.34 13.33
N VAL A 50 31.64 9.07 12.69
CA VAL A 50 32.77 8.48 11.96
C VAL A 50 34.07 8.74 12.72
N VAL A 51 34.85 7.68 12.95
CA VAL A 51 36.09 7.71 13.74
C VAL A 51 37.29 7.42 12.84
N ARG A 52 38.32 8.28 12.90
CA ARG A 52 39.59 8.08 12.19
C ARG A 52 40.77 8.02 13.16
N LYS A 53 41.70 7.09 12.90
CA LYS A 53 42.94 6.91 13.68
C LYS A 53 44.08 7.74 13.11
N PHE A 54 44.81 8.43 13.98
CA PHE A 54 45.99 9.22 13.67
C PHE A 54 47.19 8.72 14.49
N ILE A 55 48.39 8.96 13.97
CA ILE A 55 49.66 8.56 14.60
C ILE A 55 50.56 9.79 14.68
N ILE A 56 51.16 10.04 15.83
CA ILE A 56 52.22 11.04 16.04
C ILE A 56 53.48 10.34 16.52
N PHE A 57 54.65 10.76 16.05
CA PHE A 57 55.93 10.26 16.52
C PHE A 57 56.51 11.26 17.53
N LEU A 58 56.65 10.84 18.78
CA LEU A 58 57.21 11.69 19.83
C LEU A 58 58.67 11.31 20.06
N VAL A 59 59.55 12.30 19.92
CA VAL A 59 60.98 12.19 20.22
C VAL A 59 61.31 12.97 21.49
N GLY A 60 62.24 12.45 22.29
CA GLY A 60 62.77 13.14 23.46
C GLY A 60 63.53 14.42 23.09
N ASP A 61 63.62 15.36 24.03
CA ASP A 61 64.34 16.63 23.87
C ASP A 61 65.86 16.44 23.63
N ASP A 62 66.39 15.32 24.10
CA ASP A 62 67.76 14.85 23.90
C ASP A 62 68.04 14.40 22.46
N PHE A 63 67.01 14.03 21.69
CA PHE A 63 67.16 13.65 20.29
C PHE A 63 67.54 14.84 19.38
N LEU A 64 67.29 16.07 19.82
CA LEU A 64 67.56 17.32 19.09
C LEU A 64 68.86 18.03 19.52
N ARG A 65 69.63 17.45 20.45
CA ARG A 65 70.91 18.04 20.90
C ARG A 65 72.05 17.66 19.95
N ALA A 66 72.99 18.57 19.76
CA ALA A 66 74.12 18.39 18.85
C ALA A 66 75.08 17.25 19.25
N ASP A 67 75.01 16.79 20.50
CA ASP A 67 75.77 15.65 21.04
C ASP A 67 75.02 14.29 20.89
N ASN A 68 73.88 14.28 20.20
CA ASN A 68 73.18 13.05 19.87
C ASN A 68 74.01 12.21 18.88
N THR A 69 74.39 11.00 19.31
CA THR A 69 75.20 10.06 18.52
C THR A 69 74.39 9.25 17.49
N ILE A 70 73.07 9.41 17.45
CA ILE A 70 72.14 8.66 16.59
C ILE A 70 71.83 9.43 15.30
N MET A 71 71.92 10.75 15.32
CA MET A 71 71.54 11.59 14.19
C MET A 71 72.67 11.63 13.14
N GLN A 72 72.58 10.76 12.13
CA GLN A 72 73.45 10.84 10.95
C GLN A 72 72.98 11.98 10.04
N ILE A 73 73.92 12.85 9.63
CA ILE A 73 73.69 13.89 8.62
C ILE A 73 73.20 13.19 7.34
N GLY A 74 72.00 13.56 6.85
CA GLY A 74 71.50 13.14 5.53
C GLY A 74 70.32 12.16 5.50
N THR A 75 69.65 11.86 6.61
CA THR A 75 68.49 10.93 6.61
C THR A 75 67.20 11.52 6.00
N GLY A 76 67.18 12.78 5.58
CA GLY A 76 66.02 13.42 4.93
C GLY A 76 64.79 13.62 5.83
N ILE A 77 64.89 13.27 7.11
CA ILE A 77 63.81 13.40 8.11
C ILE A 77 63.62 14.87 8.54
N PHE A 78 64.66 15.70 8.38
CA PHE A 78 64.60 17.15 8.59
C PHE A 78 65.31 17.88 7.44
N THR A 79 64.63 18.84 6.83
CA THR A 79 65.21 19.83 5.91
C THR A 79 65.56 21.09 6.71
N ALA A 80 66.85 21.41 6.81
CA ALA A 80 67.28 22.71 7.32
C ALA A 80 67.12 23.73 6.19
N ASP A 81 66.06 24.55 6.25
CA ASP A 81 65.89 25.64 5.30
C ASP A 81 66.95 26.71 5.58
N ASN A 82 67.60 27.20 4.53
CA ASN A 82 68.70 28.18 4.64
C ASN A 82 68.20 29.60 4.97
N THR A 83 66.92 29.75 5.30
CA THR A 83 66.25 31.01 5.63
C THR A 83 65.28 30.83 6.79
N PHE A 84 65.18 31.85 7.66
CA PHE A 84 64.21 31.89 8.76
C PHE A 84 62.78 32.21 8.26
N LEU A 85 62.64 32.55 6.98
CA LEU A 85 61.40 32.97 6.34
C LEU A 85 60.53 31.76 5.98
N ARG A 86 59.39 31.60 6.66
CA ARG A 86 58.39 30.58 6.33
C ARG A 86 57.31 31.16 5.41
N THR A 87 56.99 30.45 4.34
CA THR A 87 55.85 30.81 3.48
C THR A 87 54.53 30.59 4.21
N PRO A 88 53.55 31.51 4.10
CA PRO A 88 52.23 31.32 4.69
C PRO A 88 51.56 30.04 4.17
N VAL A 89 50.80 29.36 5.03
CA VAL A 89 50.06 28.14 4.68
C VAL A 89 48.57 28.35 4.88
N TRP A 90 47.80 28.21 3.81
CA TRP A 90 46.34 28.30 3.86
C TRP A 90 45.72 27.13 4.63
N LEU A 91 44.99 27.43 5.70
CA LEU A 91 44.22 26.47 6.49
C LEU A 91 42.83 26.22 5.87
N THR A 92 42.22 27.25 5.29
CA THR A 92 40.90 27.12 4.63
C THR A 92 40.99 26.21 3.40
N PRO A 93 40.11 25.21 3.23
CA PRO A 93 40.07 24.38 2.03
C PRO A 93 39.69 25.19 0.78
N GLY A 94 40.13 24.73 -0.40
CA GLY A 94 39.82 25.43 -1.67
C GLY A 94 38.32 25.49 -1.98
N ASN A 95 37.54 24.49 -1.58
CA ASN A 95 36.08 24.52 -1.74
C ASN A 95 35.41 25.05 -0.47
N ILE A 96 34.82 26.25 -0.56
CA ILE A 96 34.13 26.94 0.54
C ILE A 96 32.70 26.41 0.74
N GLY A 97 32.14 25.69 -0.26
CA GLY A 97 30.80 25.13 -0.21
C GLY A 97 29.71 26.10 -0.69
N TYR A 98 28.53 26.03 -0.07
CA TYR A 98 27.32 26.73 -0.51
C TYR A 98 26.99 27.94 0.37
N LYS A 99 26.63 29.07 -0.24
CA LYS A 99 26.10 30.27 0.42
C LYS A 99 24.80 30.70 -0.27
N ARG A 100 23.90 31.38 0.43
CA ARG A 100 22.61 31.84 -0.12
C ARG A 100 22.72 33.26 -0.66
N ALA A 101 22.09 33.50 -1.81
CA ALA A 101 21.84 34.85 -2.34
C ALA A 101 20.90 35.65 -1.42
N ASN A 102 20.78 36.96 -1.67
CA ASN A 102 19.94 37.89 -0.90
C ASN A 102 20.24 37.94 0.62
N ASN A 103 21.46 37.56 1.02
CA ASN A 103 21.91 37.59 2.40
C ASN A 103 23.28 38.29 2.53
N PHE A 104 23.60 38.77 3.73
CA PHE A 104 24.95 39.22 4.06
C PHE A 104 25.82 37.99 4.33
N VAL A 105 26.86 37.80 3.52
CA VAL A 105 27.73 36.62 3.58
C VAL A 105 29.13 37.05 3.96
N THR A 106 29.67 36.38 4.99
CA THR A 106 31.09 36.47 5.36
C THR A 106 31.77 35.12 5.09
N ILE A 107 32.92 35.17 4.41
CA ILE A 107 33.81 34.04 4.14
C ILE A 107 35.10 34.29 4.91
N TYR A 108 35.40 33.41 5.86
CA TYR A 108 36.63 33.43 6.63
C TYR A 108 37.72 32.65 5.91
N LEU A 109 38.87 33.30 5.69
CA LEU A 109 40.04 32.69 5.08
C LEU A 109 41.19 32.70 6.07
N ASP A 110 41.49 31.53 6.61
CA ASP A 110 42.51 31.36 7.62
C ASP A 110 43.85 30.98 6.98
N VAL A 111 44.90 31.70 7.38
CA VAL A 111 46.28 31.39 7.06
C VAL A 111 47.01 31.10 8.37
N PHE A 112 47.78 30.03 8.37
CA PHE A 112 48.71 29.75 9.46
C PHE A 112 49.86 30.75 9.41
N ASP A 113 49.87 31.64 10.39
CA ASP A 113 50.94 32.60 10.65
C ASP A 113 51.69 32.20 11.94
N PRO A 114 52.96 31.74 11.85
CA PRO A 114 53.77 31.55 13.04
C PRO A 114 54.20 32.93 13.60
N ASN A 115 53.63 33.29 14.76
CA ASN A 115 53.80 34.54 15.55
C ASN A 115 55.25 34.96 15.94
N THR A 116 56.28 34.33 15.39
CA THR A 116 57.70 34.53 15.77
C THR A 116 58.53 35.27 14.71
N ILE A 117 57.89 35.75 13.63
CA ILE A 117 58.58 36.33 12.45
C ILE A 117 58.14 37.78 12.26
N VAL A 118 59.10 38.65 11.89
CA VAL A 118 58.87 40.09 11.61
C VAL A 118 58.11 40.29 10.29
N GLY A 119 57.09 41.15 10.28
CA GLY A 119 56.33 41.59 9.09
C GLY A 119 54.82 41.31 9.17
N GLU A 120 54.00 42.17 8.55
CA GLU A 120 52.53 42.05 8.48
C GLU A 120 52.11 41.18 7.29
N LEU A 121 51.03 40.39 7.47
CA LEU A 121 50.43 39.57 6.43
C LEU A 121 49.28 40.34 5.77
N ASN A 122 49.37 40.56 4.46
CA ASN A 122 48.32 41.19 3.66
C ASN A 122 47.80 40.24 2.59
N TYR A 123 46.55 40.46 2.20
CA TYR A 123 45.84 39.65 1.21
C TYR A 123 45.55 40.45 -0.05
N SER A 124 45.78 39.85 -1.21
CA SER A 124 45.43 40.45 -2.50
C SER A 124 44.66 39.47 -3.38
N LEU A 125 43.59 39.96 -4.02
CA LEU A 125 42.86 39.25 -5.04
C LEU A 125 43.66 39.28 -6.36
N GLU A 126 43.98 38.12 -6.90
CA GLU A 126 44.66 37.98 -8.18
C GLU A 126 43.69 38.19 -9.34
N GLN A 127 44.18 38.59 -10.52
CA GLN A 127 43.35 38.83 -11.71
C GLN A 127 42.91 37.52 -12.38
N TYR A 128 43.74 36.48 -12.28
CA TYR A 128 43.51 35.17 -12.90
C TYR A 128 43.67 34.05 -11.88
N ASN A 129 42.91 32.98 -12.06
CA ASN A 129 43.03 31.75 -11.30
C ASN A 129 44.12 30.83 -11.86
N ASP A 130 44.44 29.75 -11.13
CA ASP A 130 45.45 28.75 -11.53
C ASP A 130 45.20 28.11 -12.91
N ASP A 131 43.95 28.15 -13.40
CA ASP A 131 43.52 27.65 -14.72
C ASP A 131 43.40 28.75 -15.79
N ALA A 132 43.97 29.93 -15.54
CA ALA A 132 43.89 31.13 -16.38
C ALA A 132 42.48 31.71 -16.58
N SER A 133 41.46 31.20 -15.87
CA SER A 133 40.14 31.85 -15.84
C SER A 133 40.18 33.17 -15.05
N PRO A 134 39.30 34.14 -15.35
CA PRO A 134 39.23 35.37 -14.55
C PRO A 134 38.86 35.05 -13.10
N SER A 135 39.57 35.65 -12.16
CA SER A 135 39.30 35.56 -10.73
C SER A 135 38.16 36.50 -10.36
N VAL A 136 37.00 35.94 -9.99
CA VAL A 136 35.76 36.69 -9.78
C VAL A 136 35.14 36.35 -8.43
N LEU A 137 35.00 37.37 -7.59
CA LEU A 137 34.21 37.28 -6.35
C LEU A 137 32.70 37.33 -6.65
N PRO A 138 31.86 36.74 -5.79
CA PRO A 138 30.42 36.94 -5.89
C PRO A 138 30.05 38.45 -5.86
N PRO A 139 29.05 38.89 -6.64
CA PRO A 139 28.65 40.29 -6.69
C PRO A 139 28.32 40.84 -5.30
N GLY A 140 28.76 42.06 -5.01
CA GLY A 140 28.51 42.73 -3.73
C GLY A 140 29.40 42.28 -2.58
N MET A 141 30.36 41.38 -2.81
CA MET A 141 31.39 40.98 -1.84
C MET A 141 32.72 41.68 -2.11
N ALA A 142 33.44 42.04 -1.05
CA ALA A 142 34.77 42.64 -1.11
C ALA A 142 35.75 41.93 -0.18
N LEU A 143 37.01 41.83 -0.59
CA LEU A 143 38.11 41.31 0.22
C LEU A 143 38.62 42.42 1.16
N ASP A 144 38.72 42.13 2.45
CA ASP A 144 39.50 42.92 3.38
C ASP A 144 40.97 42.49 3.31
N VAL A 145 41.83 43.41 2.89
CA VAL A 145 43.26 43.18 2.65
C VAL A 145 44.05 42.91 3.92
N LYS A 146 43.52 43.26 5.11
CA LYS A 146 44.22 43.06 6.40
C LYS A 146 43.83 41.76 7.08
N THR A 147 42.54 41.46 7.10
CA THR A 147 42.01 40.27 7.79
C THR A 147 41.95 39.05 6.89
N GLY A 148 41.87 39.23 5.56
CA GLY A 148 41.67 38.14 4.61
C GLY A 148 40.22 37.70 4.49
N GLU A 149 39.30 38.34 5.21
CA GLU A 149 37.88 38.03 5.16
C GLU A 149 37.24 38.61 3.89
N ILE A 150 36.30 37.87 3.32
CA ILE A 150 35.47 38.37 2.22
C ILE A 150 34.05 38.55 2.74
N ALA A 151 33.59 39.79 2.77
CA ALA A 151 32.28 40.14 3.30
C ALA A 151 31.49 41.00 2.33
N GLY A 152 30.16 40.86 2.37
CA GLY A 152 29.26 41.75 1.65
C GLY A 152 27.87 41.18 1.43
N ARG A 153 26.97 41.99 0.87
CA ARG A 153 25.60 41.58 0.57
C ARG A 153 25.53 41.04 -0.84
N VAL A 154 25.33 39.72 -0.95
CA VAL A 154 25.10 39.09 -2.26
C VAL A 154 23.70 39.50 -2.74
N PRO A 155 23.57 40.09 -3.95
CA PRO A 155 22.28 40.56 -4.44
C PRO A 155 21.32 39.39 -4.67
N TYR A 156 20.06 39.72 -4.92
CA TYR A 156 19.08 38.75 -5.37
C TYR A 156 19.58 38.06 -6.64
N GLN A 157 19.47 36.73 -6.67
CA GLN A 157 19.80 35.90 -7.82
C GLN A 157 18.63 34.94 -8.07
N PRO A 158 18.19 34.77 -9.33
CA PRO A 158 17.19 33.75 -9.66
C PRO A 158 17.70 32.35 -9.31
N ALA A 159 16.80 31.35 -9.30
CA ALA A 159 16.98 29.99 -8.78
C ALA A 159 18.16 29.15 -9.34
N ILE A 160 19.00 29.70 -10.21
CA ILE A 160 20.19 29.04 -10.76
C ILE A 160 21.31 29.11 -9.73
N THR A 161 21.90 27.97 -9.41
CA THR A 161 23.16 27.92 -8.64
C THR A 161 24.30 28.41 -9.53
N LYS A 162 25.06 29.42 -9.06
CA LYS A 162 26.24 29.92 -9.77
C LYS A 162 27.49 29.65 -8.95
N GLU A 163 28.52 29.15 -9.62
CA GLU A 163 29.84 28.93 -9.03
C GLU A 163 30.75 30.13 -9.32
N TYR A 164 31.40 30.64 -8.29
CA TYR A 164 32.38 31.71 -8.37
C TYR A 164 33.75 31.16 -7.97
N LYS A 165 34.77 31.53 -8.72
CA LYS A 165 36.14 31.06 -8.56
C LYS A 165 37.09 32.25 -8.50
N PHE A 166 37.86 32.33 -7.43
CA PHE A 166 38.77 33.44 -7.17
C PHE A 166 40.05 32.97 -6.52
N THR A 167 41.16 33.67 -6.77
CA THR A 167 42.47 33.32 -6.23
C THR A 167 43.00 34.45 -5.35
N ILE A 168 43.40 34.10 -4.13
CA ILE A 168 43.94 35.04 -3.17
C ILE A 168 45.39 34.71 -2.90
N ASP A 169 46.22 35.75 -2.92
CA ASP A 169 47.62 35.70 -2.57
C ASP A 169 47.82 36.28 -1.17
N ALA A 170 48.31 35.45 -0.25
CA ALA A 170 48.73 35.90 1.07
C ALA A 170 50.20 36.29 1.00
N ARG A 171 50.50 37.59 1.16
CA ARG A 171 51.82 38.17 1.02
C ARG A 171 52.30 38.75 2.35
N ARG A 172 53.52 38.41 2.73
CA ARG A 172 54.18 38.99 3.89
C ARG A 172 55.09 40.14 3.47
N PHE A 173 54.99 41.26 4.16
CA PHE A 173 55.82 42.45 3.92
C PHE A 173 56.72 42.76 5.11
N THR A 174 57.93 43.27 4.84
CA THR A 174 58.73 44.01 5.84
C THR A 174 58.13 45.39 6.10
N ASP A 175 58.56 46.07 7.17
CA ASP A 175 58.26 47.49 7.43
C ASP A 175 58.67 48.45 6.28
N GLN A 176 59.55 48.01 5.36
CA GLN A 176 59.94 48.72 4.13
C GLN A 176 59.17 48.27 2.86
N ALA A 177 58.03 47.61 3.01
CA ALA A 177 57.16 47.13 1.93
C ALA A 177 57.81 46.15 0.91
N VAL A 178 58.87 45.43 1.31
CA VAL A 178 59.46 44.35 0.53
C VAL A 178 58.71 43.04 0.80
N VAL A 179 58.30 42.32 -0.26
CA VAL A 179 57.65 41.01 -0.15
C VAL A 179 58.68 39.97 0.27
N LEU A 180 58.44 39.34 1.41
CA LEU A 180 59.31 38.34 2.03
C LEU A 180 58.93 36.90 1.66
N ALA A 181 57.62 36.64 1.57
CA ALA A 181 57.07 35.35 1.20
C ALA A 181 55.63 35.54 0.69
N SER A 182 55.22 34.72 -0.26
CA SER A 182 53.85 34.71 -0.76
C SER A 182 53.32 33.29 -0.99
N LYS A 183 52.01 33.11 -0.86
CA LYS A 183 51.35 31.85 -1.20
C LYS A 183 49.96 32.13 -1.77
N LYS A 184 49.76 31.70 -3.02
CA LYS A 184 48.49 31.74 -3.72
C LYS A 184 47.66 30.48 -3.48
N LYS A 185 46.34 30.64 -3.42
CA LYS A 185 45.38 29.54 -3.45
C LYS A 185 44.08 29.96 -4.14
N THR A 186 43.61 29.11 -5.03
CA THR A 186 42.29 29.27 -5.65
C THR A 186 41.18 28.70 -4.77
N PHE A 187 40.10 29.46 -4.65
CA PHE A 187 38.90 29.11 -3.92
C PHE A 187 37.67 29.07 -4.83
N THR A 188 36.73 28.19 -4.50
CA THR A 188 35.43 28.06 -5.18
C THR A 188 34.29 28.20 -4.17
N VAL A 189 33.30 29.03 -4.48
CA VAL A 189 32.07 29.18 -3.69
C VAL A 189 30.83 29.08 -4.59
N LYS A 190 29.82 28.34 -4.15
CA LYS A 190 28.55 28.19 -4.87
C LYS A 190 27.48 29.05 -4.23
N ILE A 191 26.93 30.01 -4.98
CA ILE A 191 25.80 30.84 -4.54
C ILE A 191 24.51 30.19 -5.01
N LEU A 192 23.67 29.80 -4.04
CA LEU A 192 22.32 29.30 -4.26
C LEU A 192 21.37 30.49 -4.46
N GLY A 193 20.64 30.51 -5.58
CA GLY A 193 19.50 31.42 -5.76
C GLY A 193 18.33 31.09 -4.83
N GLU A 194 17.33 31.97 -4.77
CA GLU A 194 16.08 31.65 -4.07
C GLU A 194 15.28 30.60 -4.87
N ILE A 195 14.83 29.54 -4.20
CA ILE A 195 13.96 28.52 -4.80
C ILE A 195 12.51 29.03 -4.63
N GLU A 196 12.00 29.72 -5.64
CA GLU A 196 10.54 29.84 -5.82
C GLU A 196 10.07 28.60 -6.58
N SER A 197 9.76 27.52 -5.85
CA SER A 197 9.07 26.39 -6.44
C SER A 197 7.65 26.82 -6.82
N SER A 198 7.33 26.85 -8.10
CA SER A 198 5.97 27.15 -8.58
C SER A 198 5.28 25.86 -9.03
N ILE A 199 3.96 25.79 -8.88
CA ILE A 199 3.14 24.64 -9.29
C ILE A 199 2.40 24.99 -10.57
N ILE A 200 2.34 24.08 -11.53
CA ILE A 200 1.52 24.23 -12.74
C ILE A 200 0.61 23.01 -12.92
N TRP A 201 -0.64 23.25 -13.31
CA TRP A 201 -1.61 22.20 -13.60
C TRP A 201 -1.42 21.64 -15.01
N GLU A 202 -1.47 20.31 -15.14
CA GLU A 202 -1.40 19.62 -16.44
C GLU A 202 -2.79 19.19 -16.92
N THR A 203 -3.71 18.93 -15.99
CA THR A 203 -5.09 18.50 -16.31
C THR A 203 -5.98 19.68 -16.66
N MET A 204 -6.78 19.54 -17.73
CA MET A 204 -7.78 20.53 -18.12
C MET A 204 -8.92 20.64 -17.08
N PRO A 205 -9.51 21.84 -16.87
CA PRO A 205 -10.60 22.05 -15.91
C PRO A 205 -11.84 21.18 -16.12
N ASP A 206 -12.12 20.75 -17.34
CA ASP A 206 -13.21 19.82 -17.64
C ASP A 206 -12.68 18.39 -17.66
N LEU A 207 -13.09 17.59 -16.66
CA LEU A 207 -12.71 16.18 -16.55
C LEU A 207 -13.61 15.27 -17.42
N GLY A 208 -14.71 15.80 -17.95
CA GLY A 208 -15.66 15.07 -18.79
C GLY A 208 -16.87 14.54 -18.03
N SER A 209 -17.47 13.48 -18.57
CA SER A 209 -18.74 12.93 -18.08
C SER A 209 -18.65 11.47 -17.63
N ILE A 210 -19.32 11.13 -16.53
CA ILE A 210 -19.43 9.76 -16.01
C ILE A 210 -20.90 9.36 -15.87
N LYS A 211 -21.22 8.09 -16.17
CA LYS A 211 -22.56 7.56 -15.92
C LYS A 211 -22.77 7.32 -14.41
N ALA A 212 -23.98 7.54 -13.92
CA ALA A 212 -24.32 7.17 -12.55
C ALA A 212 -24.03 5.67 -12.32
N ASN A 213 -23.59 5.31 -11.12
CA ASN A 213 -23.26 3.92 -10.75
C ASN A 213 -22.04 3.33 -11.49
N PHE A 214 -21.15 4.15 -12.07
CA PHE A 214 -19.86 3.72 -12.61
C PHE A 214 -18.70 4.09 -11.69
N ILE A 215 -17.63 3.29 -11.76
CA ILE A 215 -16.38 3.54 -11.04
C ILE A 215 -15.62 4.68 -11.75
N SER A 216 -15.12 5.64 -10.96
CA SER A 216 -14.38 6.79 -11.49
C SER A 216 -12.98 6.39 -11.99
N THR A 217 -12.63 6.89 -13.18
CA THR A 217 -11.28 6.87 -13.75
C THR A 217 -10.68 8.28 -13.89
N PHE A 218 -11.29 9.29 -13.27
CA PHE A 218 -10.77 10.67 -13.32
C PHE A 218 -9.59 10.89 -12.38
N SER A 219 -8.71 11.82 -12.75
CA SER A 219 -7.58 12.27 -11.90
C SER A 219 -7.21 13.71 -12.26
N VAL A 220 -6.68 14.43 -11.28
CA VAL A 220 -6.08 15.75 -11.47
C VAL A 220 -4.57 15.66 -11.27
N LYS A 221 -3.82 16.31 -12.14
CA LYS A 221 -2.36 16.29 -12.15
C LYS A 221 -1.82 17.71 -12.26
N ALA A 222 -0.84 17.97 -11.42
CA ALA A 222 0.00 19.15 -11.40
C ALA A 222 1.46 18.71 -11.26
N ARG A 223 2.36 19.52 -11.79
CA ARG A 223 3.81 19.34 -11.63
C ARG A 223 4.43 20.56 -10.97
N ILE A 224 5.50 20.32 -10.22
CA ILE A 224 6.29 21.39 -9.64
C ILE A 224 7.42 21.74 -10.60
N ILE A 225 7.58 23.04 -10.88
CA ILE A 225 8.67 23.57 -11.68
C ILE A 225 9.73 24.22 -10.79
N ASN A 226 10.96 24.33 -11.29
CA ASN A 226 12.09 25.01 -10.64
C ASN A 226 12.51 24.41 -9.28
N GLN A 227 12.41 23.09 -9.11
CA GLN A 227 12.92 22.39 -7.93
C GLN A 227 14.24 21.65 -8.20
N SER A 228 15.15 21.69 -7.24
CA SER A 228 16.41 20.92 -7.26
C SER A 228 16.22 19.44 -6.88
N ILE A 229 15.07 19.06 -6.32
CA ILE A 229 14.72 17.70 -5.90
C ILE A 229 13.28 17.43 -6.34
N SER A 230 13.04 16.32 -7.04
CA SER A 230 11.68 15.90 -7.41
C SER A 230 10.86 15.55 -6.15
N SER A 231 9.87 16.39 -5.78
CA SER A 231 8.90 16.08 -4.74
C SER A 231 7.52 15.74 -5.32
N LYS A 232 6.76 14.90 -4.61
CA LYS A 232 5.37 14.56 -4.98
C LYS A 232 4.43 15.71 -4.59
N VAL A 233 3.50 16.05 -5.48
CA VAL A 233 2.42 17.01 -5.22
C VAL A 233 1.32 16.34 -4.41
N LEU A 234 0.81 17.03 -3.40
CA LEU A 234 -0.35 16.62 -2.62
C LEU A 234 -1.58 17.44 -3.01
N TYR A 235 -2.72 16.77 -3.11
CA TYR A 235 -3.98 17.39 -3.52
C TYR A 235 -5.00 17.37 -2.38
N ARG A 236 -5.80 18.44 -2.28
CA ARG A 236 -7.00 18.48 -1.43
C ARG A 236 -8.07 19.36 -2.04
N ILE A 237 -9.33 19.06 -1.75
CA ILE A 237 -10.45 19.92 -2.12
C ILE A 237 -10.55 21.06 -1.11
N THR A 238 -10.68 22.29 -1.59
CA THR A 238 -10.84 23.49 -0.74
C THR A 238 -12.24 24.09 -0.83
N ALA A 239 -12.95 23.91 -1.95
CA ALA A 239 -14.29 24.40 -2.15
C ALA A 239 -15.08 23.53 -3.14
N GLY A 240 -16.42 23.62 -3.10
CA GLY A 240 -17.33 22.84 -3.94
C GLY A 240 -17.51 21.39 -3.47
N GLU A 241 -18.24 20.60 -4.27
CA GLU A 241 -18.55 19.21 -3.95
C GLU A 241 -18.23 18.29 -5.14
N LEU A 242 -17.68 17.11 -4.85
CA LEU A 242 -17.59 16.03 -5.82
C LEU A 242 -18.97 15.36 -6.01
N PRO A 243 -19.20 14.67 -7.14
CA PRO A 243 -20.35 13.80 -7.29
C PRO A 243 -20.51 12.84 -6.09
N PRO A 244 -21.73 12.60 -5.61
CA PRO A 244 -21.96 11.72 -4.46
C PRO A 244 -21.32 10.34 -4.66
N GLY A 245 -20.54 9.88 -3.67
CA GLY A 245 -19.84 8.59 -3.71
C GLY A 245 -18.40 8.66 -4.27
N LEU A 246 -17.97 9.80 -4.81
CA LEU A 246 -16.58 10.04 -5.20
C LEU A 246 -15.79 10.76 -4.10
N LYS A 247 -14.48 10.46 -4.03
CA LYS A 247 -13.54 11.14 -3.12
C LYS A 247 -12.20 11.40 -3.83
N LEU A 248 -11.55 12.50 -3.48
CA LEU A 248 -10.21 12.83 -3.97
C LEU A 248 -9.15 12.23 -3.03
N ASN A 249 -8.25 11.43 -3.59
CA ASN A 249 -7.06 10.95 -2.88
C ASN A 249 -5.95 12.02 -2.89
N PRO A 250 -5.04 12.01 -1.89
CA PRO A 250 -3.93 12.95 -1.82
C PRO A 250 -2.95 12.89 -2.99
N ASN A 251 -3.00 11.82 -3.79
CA ASN A 251 -2.19 11.60 -4.99
C ASN A 251 -2.82 12.21 -6.27
N GLY A 252 -4.02 12.80 -6.18
CA GLY A 252 -4.74 13.44 -7.28
C GLY A 252 -5.78 12.55 -7.97
N GLU A 253 -5.89 11.28 -7.57
CA GLU A 253 -6.88 10.35 -8.14
C GLU A 253 -8.26 10.58 -7.53
N ILE A 254 -9.30 10.63 -8.36
CA ILE A 254 -10.70 10.69 -7.91
C ILE A 254 -11.23 9.26 -7.95
N ILE A 255 -11.48 8.68 -6.78
CA ILE A 255 -11.83 7.27 -6.60
C ILE A 255 -13.25 7.11 -6.06
N GLY A 256 -13.82 5.92 -6.23
CA GLY A 256 -15.19 5.60 -5.81
C GLY A 256 -16.15 5.46 -6.98
N LYS A 257 -17.44 5.34 -6.65
CA LYS A 257 -18.55 5.07 -7.57
C LYS A 257 -19.63 6.12 -7.36
N VAL A 258 -20.21 6.63 -8.45
CA VAL A 258 -21.25 7.66 -8.35
C VAL A 258 -22.55 7.04 -7.82
N ASN A 259 -23.06 7.52 -6.69
CA ASN A 259 -24.32 7.05 -6.12
C ASN A 259 -25.51 7.70 -6.85
N GLN A 260 -26.27 6.91 -7.61
CA GLN A 260 -27.47 7.38 -8.30
C GLN A 260 -28.57 7.74 -7.30
N PHE A 261 -28.89 6.82 -6.39
CA PHE A 261 -29.94 6.98 -5.40
C PHE A 261 -29.36 7.16 -4.01
N ARG A 262 -30.13 7.81 -3.13
CA ARG A 262 -29.80 7.90 -1.70
C ARG A 262 -29.83 6.50 -1.10
N ASN A 263 -28.78 6.15 -0.36
CA ASN A 263 -28.57 4.80 0.15
C ASN A 263 -28.06 4.79 1.59
N LEU A 264 -28.23 3.67 2.28
CA LEU A 264 -27.69 3.44 3.62
C LEU A 264 -26.26 2.88 3.53
N ASN A 265 -25.33 3.45 4.31
CA ASN A 265 -23.98 2.91 4.47
C ASN A 265 -23.97 1.73 5.47
N ILE A 266 -22.81 1.09 5.64
CA ILE A 266 -22.61 -0.05 6.56
C ILE A 266 -22.93 0.33 8.02
N ALA A 267 -22.74 1.60 8.40
CA ALA A 267 -23.06 2.12 9.73
C ALA A 267 -24.55 2.53 9.89
N GLY A 268 -25.38 2.31 8.86
CA GLY A 268 -26.80 2.68 8.87
C GLY A 268 -27.06 4.18 8.65
N GLU A 269 -26.06 4.94 8.22
CA GLU A 269 -26.19 6.37 7.91
C GLU A 269 -26.53 6.58 6.44
N TRP A 270 -27.31 7.61 6.16
CA TRP A 270 -27.71 7.93 4.79
C TRP A 270 -26.59 8.64 4.02
N GLN A 271 -26.17 8.05 2.91
CA GLN A 271 -25.32 8.69 1.90
C GLN A 271 -26.18 9.43 0.88
N LYS A 272 -25.68 10.59 0.43
CA LYS A 272 -26.31 11.40 -0.62
C LYS A 272 -26.34 10.59 -1.93
N GLY A 273 -27.47 10.67 -2.64
CA GLY A 273 -27.58 10.28 -4.05
C GLY A 273 -27.66 11.52 -4.95
N LEU A 274 -27.88 11.31 -6.24
CA LEU A 274 -28.19 12.41 -7.15
C LEU A 274 -29.53 13.06 -6.78
N THR A 275 -29.62 14.36 -6.94
CA THR A 275 -30.88 15.10 -6.78
C THR A 275 -31.78 14.80 -7.97
N THR A 276 -32.92 14.17 -7.70
CA THR A 276 -33.97 13.91 -8.70
C THR A 276 -35.20 14.71 -8.34
N ILE A 277 -35.82 15.39 -9.32
CA ILE A 277 -37.13 16.02 -9.16
C ILE A 277 -38.18 15.01 -9.65
N ASP A 278 -39.19 14.75 -8.82
CA ASP A 278 -40.36 13.91 -9.17
C ASP A 278 -39.99 12.53 -9.77
N ASN A 279 -39.01 11.83 -9.19
CA ASN A 279 -38.50 10.54 -9.70
C ASN A 279 -38.17 10.54 -11.20
N ASN A 280 -37.71 11.69 -11.74
CA ASN A 280 -37.39 11.89 -13.15
C ASN A 280 -38.61 11.82 -14.10
N LEU A 281 -39.84 11.98 -13.58
CA LEU A 281 -41.10 12.01 -14.36
C LEU A 281 -41.38 13.38 -15.00
N LEU A 282 -40.71 14.44 -14.53
CA LEU A 282 -40.90 15.80 -15.00
C LEU A 282 -40.19 16.02 -16.35
N LEU A 283 -40.92 15.88 -17.46
CA LEU A 283 -40.45 16.12 -18.83
C LEU A 283 -40.61 17.61 -19.22
N LEU A 284 -39.84 18.50 -18.61
CA LEU A 284 -39.94 19.95 -18.84
C LEU A 284 -39.16 20.49 -20.05
N ASP A 285 -38.76 19.62 -21.02
CA ASP A 285 -38.19 19.98 -22.34
C ASP A 285 -37.60 18.78 -23.12
N GLY A 286 -38.11 17.56 -22.93
CA GLY A 286 -37.50 16.38 -23.57
C GLY A 286 -36.16 15.97 -22.95
N SER A 287 -36.02 16.13 -21.64
CA SER A 287 -34.87 15.66 -20.83
C SER A 287 -33.57 16.46 -21.03
N THR A 288 -33.66 17.74 -21.41
CA THR A 288 -32.49 18.61 -21.64
C THR A 288 -32.19 19.59 -20.50
N THR A 289 -33.17 19.95 -19.65
CA THR A 289 -32.89 20.76 -18.44
C THR A 289 -32.32 19.93 -17.30
N THR A 290 -31.00 19.89 -17.31
CA THR A 290 -30.10 19.43 -16.25
C THR A 290 -30.08 20.46 -15.10
N ILE A 291 -30.90 20.32 -14.06
CA ILE A 291 -30.87 21.33 -13.00
C ILE A 291 -29.55 21.34 -12.22
N ASP A 292 -28.85 20.23 -11.94
CA ASP A 292 -27.47 20.30 -11.41
C ASP A 292 -26.72 18.95 -11.50
N ARG A 293 -26.48 18.43 -12.70
CA ARG A 293 -25.58 17.27 -12.87
C ARG A 293 -24.13 17.64 -13.20
N LYS A 294 -23.79 18.93 -13.07
CA LYS A 294 -22.43 19.46 -13.25
C LYS A 294 -21.85 19.85 -11.90
N PHE A 295 -21.00 18.97 -11.36
CA PHE A 295 -20.36 19.18 -10.06
C PHE A 295 -19.09 19.97 -10.25
N LYS A 296 -19.02 21.16 -9.62
CA LYS A 296 -17.83 22.01 -9.61
C LYS A 296 -17.13 21.93 -8.26
N PHE A 297 -15.82 21.81 -8.30
CA PHE A 297 -14.99 21.75 -7.10
C PHE A 297 -13.63 22.38 -7.36
N THR A 298 -13.06 23.00 -6.34
CA THR A 298 -11.73 23.61 -6.38
C THR A 298 -10.74 22.68 -5.69
N VAL A 299 -9.67 22.34 -6.39
CA VAL A 299 -8.57 21.53 -5.86
C VAL A 299 -7.37 22.43 -5.62
N GLU A 300 -6.75 22.30 -4.45
CA GLU A 300 -5.43 22.86 -4.14
C GLU A 300 -4.37 21.78 -4.37
N ALA A 301 -3.37 22.10 -5.20
CA ALA A 301 -2.13 21.36 -5.32
C ALA A 301 -1.06 22.05 -4.47
N ARG A 302 -0.37 21.30 -3.62
CA ARG A 302 0.70 21.81 -2.76
C ARG A 302 1.91 20.89 -2.73
N ASP A 303 3.08 21.45 -2.44
CA ASP A 303 4.27 20.66 -2.13
C ASP A 303 4.13 19.95 -0.77
N ARG A 304 4.91 18.90 -0.53
CA ARG A 304 4.98 18.15 0.74
C ARG A 304 5.26 19.04 1.96
N PHE A 305 5.96 20.16 1.75
CA PHE A 305 6.30 21.11 2.82
C PHE A 305 5.34 22.30 2.92
N GLY A 306 4.38 22.43 2.00
CA GLY A 306 3.39 23.52 2.04
C GLY A 306 3.93 24.92 1.73
N PHE A 307 5.15 25.05 1.20
CA PHE A 307 5.74 26.35 0.82
C PHE A 307 5.14 26.95 -0.45
N SER A 308 4.56 26.12 -1.32
CA SER A 308 3.90 26.54 -2.55
C SER A 308 2.58 25.80 -2.66
N ALA A 309 1.51 26.54 -2.96
CA ALA A 309 0.17 26.04 -3.16
C ALA A 309 -0.50 26.81 -4.30
N LEU A 310 -1.21 26.08 -5.17
CA LEU A 310 -1.99 26.67 -6.25
C LEU A 310 -3.35 25.97 -6.31
N THR A 311 -4.41 26.75 -6.50
CA THR A 311 -5.77 26.24 -6.67
C THR A 311 -6.20 26.25 -8.13
N ALA A 312 -7.03 25.29 -8.53
CA ALA A 312 -7.73 25.28 -9.81
C ALA A 312 -9.15 24.73 -9.62
N GLU A 313 -10.10 25.27 -10.39
CA GLU A 313 -11.48 24.79 -10.44
C GLU A 313 -11.61 23.70 -11.50
N TYR A 314 -12.25 22.60 -11.13
CA TYR A 314 -12.57 21.47 -12.00
C TYR A 314 -14.06 21.19 -12.01
N ASN A 315 -14.52 20.49 -13.04
CA ASN A 315 -15.90 20.03 -13.13
C ASN A 315 -16.03 18.60 -13.67
N ILE A 316 -17.06 17.90 -13.18
CA ILE A 316 -17.48 16.57 -13.65
C ILE A 316 -18.98 16.61 -13.96
N ILE A 317 -19.36 16.05 -15.10
CA ILE A 317 -20.76 15.93 -15.50
C ILE A 317 -21.26 14.50 -15.25
N VAL A 318 -22.34 14.34 -14.49
CA VAL A 318 -22.97 13.02 -14.28
C VAL A 318 -24.09 12.82 -15.31
N LYS A 319 -24.02 11.74 -16.08
CA LYS A 319 -25.09 11.32 -16.99
C LYS A 319 -25.90 10.23 -16.31
N ASP A 320 -27.21 10.39 -16.30
CA ASP A 320 -28.13 9.35 -15.84
C ASP A 320 -29.26 9.23 -16.87
N PRO A 321 -29.12 8.32 -17.85
CA PRO A 321 -30.06 8.19 -18.94
C PRO A 321 -31.38 7.55 -18.50
N ASP A 322 -31.36 6.70 -17.47
CA ASP A 322 -32.50 5.85 -17.09
C ASP A 322 -32.66 5.78 -15.56
N ASN A 323 -33.90 5.70 -15.07
CA ASN A 323 -34.19 5.56 -13.64
C ASN A 323 -33.97 4.11 -13.11
N ILE A 324 -33.08 3.36 -13.76
CA ILE A 324 -32.77 1.95 -13.47
C ILE A 324 -31.33 1.88 -12.97
N SER A 325 -31.15 1.32 -11.78
CA SER A 325 -29.82 1.00 -11.28
C SER A 325 -29.44 -0.43 -11.62
N TYR A 326 -28.15 -0.66 -11.76
CA TYR A 326 -27.58 -1.97 -12.09
C TYR A 326 -26.61 -2.42 -11.00
N SER A 327 -26.38 -3.72 -10.87
CA SER A 327 -25.47 -4.31 -9.89
C SER A 327 -24.64 -5.39 -10.53
N ASN A 328 -23.42 -5.57 -10.03
CA ASN A 328 -22.56 -6.68 -10.45
C ASN A 328 -22.68 -7.82 -9.43
N LEU A 329 -22.55 -9.06 -9.94
CA LEU A 329 -22.49 -10.27 -9.14
C LEU A 329 -21.09 -10.85 -9.21
N TYR A 330 -20.52 -11.08 -8.04
CA TYR A 330 -19.22 -11.69 -7.85
C TYR A 330 -19.34 -13.01 -7.09
N VAL A 331 -18.29 -13.80 -7.17
CA VAL A 331 -18.05 -14.95 -6.29
C VAL A 331 -16.70 -14.81 -5.64
N LYS A 332 -16.64 -15.23 -4.37
CA LYS A 332 -15.43 -15.24 -3.55
C LYS A 332 -15.31 -16.59 -2.88
N PRO A 333 -14.14 -17.25 -2.92
CA PRO A 333 -13.95 -18.52 -2.26
C PRO A 333 -13.81 -18.35 -0.75
N PHE A 334 -14.35 -19.29 0.01
CA PHE A 334 -14.15 -19.34 1.46
C PHE A 334 -12.83 -20.04 1.81
N MET A 335 -11.72 -19.34 1.57
CA MET A 335 -10.37 -19.87 1.80
C MET A 335 -10.04 -20.00 3.28
N LYS A 336 -9.26 -21.04 3.62
CA LYS A 336 -8.68 -21.20 4.96
C LYS A 336 -7.73 -20.04 5.27
N THR A 337 -7.57 -19.70 6.54
CA THR A 337 -6.67 -18.60 6.98
C THR A 337 -5.25 -18.78 6.45
N SER A 338 -4.70 -20.00 6.44
CA SER A 338 -3.38 -20.27 5.89
C SER A 338 -3.26 -19.93 4.40
N GLN A 339 -4.25 -20.30 3.58
CA GLN A 339 -4.27 -19.98 2.15
C GLN A 339 -4.40 -18.47 1.91
N ARG A 340 -5.22 -17.77 2.71
CA ARG A 340 -5.33 -16.31 2.65
C ARG A 340 -4.00 -15.63 2.96
N THR A 341 -3.28 -16.09 3.98
CA THR A 341 -1.95 -15.56 4.31
C THR A 341 -0.96 -15.81 3.18
N VAL A 342 -0.94 -17.01 2.58
CA VAL A 342 -0.07 -17.32 1.44
C VAL A 342 -0.35 -16.38 0.25
N TYR A 343 -1.62 -16.18 -0.09
CA TYR A 343 -2.00 -15.25 -1.17
C TYR A 343 -1.67 -13.79 -0.83
N ASN A 344 -1.95 -13.36 0.40
CA ASN A 344 -1.68 -11.98 0.84
C ASN A 344 -0.18 -11.67 0.85
N ASN A 345 0.67 -12.64 1.22
CA ASN A 345 2.12 -12.47 1.17
C ASN A 345 2.61 -12.37 -0.28
N PHE A 346 2.07 -13.21 -1.18
CA PHE A 346 2.38 -13.17 -2.61
C PHE A 346 1.99 -11.83 -3.26
N ILE A 347 0.74 -11.39 -3.08
CA ILE A 347 0.23 -10.17 -3.73
C ILE A 347 0.85 -8.88 -3.17
N SER A 348 1.48 -8.96 -1.98
CA SER A 348 2.12 -7.84 -1.31
C SER A 348 3.63 -7.80 -1.52
N ASP A 349 4.20 -8.70 -2.34
CA ASP A 349 5.64 -8.73 -2.63
C ASP A 349 6.02 -7.61 -3.63
N PRO A 350 6.81 -6.61 -3.23
CA PRO A 350 7.20 -5.51 -4.11
C PRO A 350 8.17 -5.92 -5.22
N ASN A 351 8.85 -7.08 -5.10
CA ASN A 351 9.71 -7.59 -6.18
C ASN A 351 8.87 -8.13 -7.36
N ILE A 352 7.68 -8.65 -7.04
CA ILE A 352 6.73 -9.13 -8.05
C ILE A 352 5.88 -7.95 -8.55
N PHE A 353 5.34 -7.17 -7.60
CA PHE A 353 4.42 -6.06 -7.83
C PHE A 353 5.07 -4.71 -7.50
N ASP A 354 5.87 -4.20 -8.42
CA ASP A 354 6.52 -2.89 -8.31
C ASP A 354 5.47 -1.76 -8.22
N PRO A 355 5.39 -1.00 -7.12
CA PRO A 355 4.41 0.07 -6.93
C PRO A 355 4.41 1.14 -8.03
N ASP A 356 5.56 1.39 -8.66
CA ASP A 356 5.67 2.40 -9.72
C ASP A 356 5.00 1.95 -11.03
N LYS A 357 4.78 0.64 -11.21
CA LYS A 357 4.11 0.04 -12.37
C LYS A 357 2.62 -0.16 -12.16
N ILE A 358 2.15 -0.09 -10.92
CA ILE A 358 0.73 -0.29 -10.58
C ILE A 358 -0.09 0.96 -10.95
N TYR A 359 -1.25 0.72 -11.56
CA TYR A 359 -2.24 1.75 -11.83
C TYR A 359 -3.14 1.95 -10.61
N ARG A 360 -3.17 3.17 -10.08
CA ARG A 360 -3.96 3.57 -8.91
C ARG A 360 -3.78 2.63 -7.71
N PRO A 361 -2.56 2.54 -7.13
CA PRO A 361 -2.26 1.59 -6.06
C PRO A 361 -3.13 1.79 -4.80
N ASP A 362 -3.65 3.00 -4.58
CA ASP A 362 -4.48 3.35 -3.43
C ASP A 362 -6.00 3.16 -3.68
N ASP A 363 -6.41 2.78 -4.89
CA ASP A 363 -7.81 2.58 -5.25
C ASP A 363 -8.23 1.11 -5.07
N PRO A 364 -9.19 0.78 -4.18
CA PRO A 364 -9.66 -0.59 -3.98
C PRO A 364 -10.29 -1.24 -5.22
N ALA A 365 -10.84 -0.44 -6.14
CA ALA A 365 -11.43 -0.95 -7.38
C ALA A 365 -10.35 -1.30 -8.43
N PHE A 366 -9.17 -0.68 -8.31
CA PHE A 366 -8.02 -0.90 -9.18
C PHE A 366 -6.81 -1.37 -8.35
N GLY A 367 -5.59 -0.98 -8.69
CA GLY A 367 -4.40 -1.31 -7.91
C GLY A 367 -4.17 -2.82 -7.76
N LEU A 368 -3.75 -3.23 -6.56
CA LEU A 368 -3.49 -4.62 -6.20
C LEU A 368 -4.73 -5.28 -5.59
N GLN A 369 -5.16 -6.41 -6.14
CA GLN A 369 -6.35 -7.13 -5.70
C GLN A 369 -6.00 -8.15 -4.61
N LYS A 370 -6.10 -7.70 -3.35
CA LYS A 370 -5.83 -8.52 -2.15
C LYS A 370 -6.88 -9.61 -1.91
N GLU A 371 -8.06 -9.48 -2.52
CA GLU A 371 -9.11 -10.47 -2.42
C GLU A 371 -9.27 -11.23 -3.73
N ILE A 372 -9.23 -12.56 -3.64
CA ILE A 372 -9.56 -13.41 -4.78
C ILE A 372 -11.08 -13.31 -5.01
N LYS A 373 -11.48 -12.51 -6.00
CA LYS A 373 -12.87 -12.37 -6.44
C LYS A 373 -12.96 -12.57 -7.94
N MET A 374 -14.03 -13.22 -8.39
CA MET A 374 -14.34 -13.38 -9.81
C MET A 374 -15.69 -12.75 -10.11
N LEU A 375 -15.75 -11.98 -11.19
CA LEU A 375 -17.00 -11.44 -11.73
C LEU A 375 -17.77 -12.56 -12.43
N ILE A 376 -19.04 -12.77 -12.06
CA ILE A 376 -19.94 -13.73 -12.72
C ILE A 376 -20.87 -13.02 -13.69
N TYR A 377 -21.44 -11.90 -13.26
CA TYR A 377 -22.36 -11.12 -14.08
C TYR A 377 -22.15 -9.64 -13.85
N ALA A 378 -22.11 -8.87 -14.93
CA ALA A 378 -21.98 -7.42 -14.87
C ALA A 378 -23.29 -6.77 -15.28
N GLY A 379 -23.70 -5.74 -14.54
CA GLY A 379 -24.81 -4.86 -14.93
C GLY A 379 -26.17 -5.52 -15.00
N VAL A 380 -26.56 -6.33 -14.01
CA VAL A 380 -27.97 -6.79 -13.90
C VAL A 380 -28.80 -5.75 -13.16
N GLU A 381 -30.03 -5.50 -13.58
CA GLU A 381 -30.97 -4.60 -12.91
C GLU A 381 -31.04 -4.89 -11.41
N THR A 382 -30.91 -3.84 -10.58
CA THR A 382 -30.95 -3.92 -9.11
C THR A 382 -32.38 -4.15 -8.62
N LYS A 383 -32.67 -5.34 -8.11
CA LYS A 383 -33.99 -5.74 -7.60
C LYS A 383 -33.94 -6.20 -6.13
N ASP A 384 -35.08 -6.66 -5.61
CA ASP A 384 -35.14 -7.27 -4.28
C ASP A 384 -34.27 -8.54 -4.22
N ILE A 385 -33.56 -8.76 -3.11
CA ILE A 385 -32.68 -9.94 -2.93
C ILE A 385 -33.41 -11.28 -3.22
N LYS A 386 -34.71 -11.35 -2.89
CA LYS A 386 -35.55 -12.54 -3.08
C LYS A 386 -35.63 -12.99 -4.54
N GLU A 387 -35.53 -12.06 -5.50
CA GLU A 387 -35.60 -12.37 -6.93
C GLU A 387 -34.32 -13.07 -7.39
N TYR A 388 -33.16 -12.59 -6.95
CA TYR A 388 -31.89 -13.27 -7.22
C TYR A 388 -31.82 -14.63 -6.53
N VAL A 389 -32.30 -14.73 -5.28
CA VAL A 389 -32.38 -16.01 -4.56
C VAL A 389 -33.24 -17.00 -5.33
N ALA A 390 -34.41 -16.59 -5.84
CA ALA A 390 -35.31 -17.46 -6.60
C ALA A 390 -34.63 -18.02 -7.87
N VAL A 391 -33.90 -17.19 -8.60
CA VAL A 391 -33.17 -17.59 -9.81
C VAL A 391 -31.95 -18.47 -9.50
N SER A 392 -31.28 -18.22 -8.37
CA SER A 392 -30.16 -19.03 -7.90
C SER A 392 -30.55 -20.45 -7.44
N ARG A 393 -31.84 -20.81 -7.37
CA ARG A 393 -32.26 -22.16 -6.96
C ARG A 393 -31.96 -23.24 -8.01
N LYS A 394 -31.96 -22.90 -9.31
CA LYS A 394 -31.68 -23.83 -10.42
C LYS A 394 -30.32 -23.53 -11.02
N HIS A 395 -29.60 -24.54 -11.52
CA HIS A 395 -28.28 -24.36 -12.15
C HIS A 395 -27.20 -23.79 -11.25
N HIS A 396 -27.41 -23.69 -9.93
CA HIS A 396 -26.38 -23.25 -8.99
C HIS A 396 -26.18 -24.33 -7.93
N SER A 397 -24.93 -24.68 -7.72
CA SER A 397 -24.50 -25.61 -6.69
C SER A 397 -23.12 -25.19 -6.21
N ARG A 398 -22.77 -25.62 -4.99
CA ARG A 398 -21.42 -25.44 -4.48
C ARG A 398 -20.44 -26.17 -5.38
N LYS A 399 -19.40 -25.48 -5.86
CA LYS A 399 -18.52 -26.02 -6.89
C LYS A 399 -17.11 -25.45 -6.80
N ARG A 400 -16.14 -26.29 -7.17
CA ARG A 400 -14.72 -25.94 -7.27
C ARG A 400 -14.33 -25.66 -8.72
N PHE A 401 -13.66 -24.54 -8.95
CA PHE A 401 -13.04 -24.23 -10.25
C PHE A 401 -11.56 -24.59 -10.25
N LYS A 402 -11.00 -24.71 -11.46
CA LYS A 402 -9.56 -24.87 -11.66
C LYS A 402 -8.96 -23.52 -12.03
N LEU A 403 -7.88 -23.15 -11.36
CA LEU A 403 -7.12 -21.96 -11.71
C LEU A 403 -6.14 -22.29 -12.84
N GLY A 404 -6.17 -21.47 -13.89
CA GLY A 404 -5.41 -21.61 -15.13
C GLY A 404 -4.10 -20.81 -15.11
N ALA A 405 -3.70 -20.31 -16.28
CA ALA A 405 -2.49 -19.51 -16.43
C ALA A 405 -2.75 -18.02 -16.15
N VAL A 406 -1.69 -17.29 -15.84
CA VAL A 406 -1.70 -15.82 -15.77
C VAL A 406 -1.69 -15.25 -17.18
N LYS A 407 -2.60 -14.31 -17.46
CA LYS A 407 -2.76 -13.63 -18.75
C LYS A 407 -2.83 -12.13 -18.55
N THR A 408 -2.65 -11.38 -19.64
CA THR A 408 -2.74 -9.92 -19.64
C THR A 408 -3.83 -9.45 -20.60
N ALA A 409 -4.42 -8.29 -20.31
CA ALA A 409 -5.35 -7.59 -21.19
C ALA A 409 -5.14 -6.08 -21.10
N THR A 410 -5.44 -5.37 -22.19
CA THR A 410 -5.38 -3.91 -22.27
C THR A 410 -6.78 -3.32 -22.16
N ALA A 411 -6.94 -2.22 -21.42
CA ALA A 411 -8.16 -1.41 -21.39
C ALA A 411 -7.94 -0.10 -22.16
N LYS A 412 -8.75 0.12 -23.19
CA LYS A 412 -8.69 1.32 -24.05
C LYS A 412 -9.92 2.19 -23.85
N THR A 413 -9.76 3.51 -23.92
CA THR A 413 -10.92 4.42 -23.87
C THR A 413 -11.84 4.17 -25.06
N ALA A 414 -13.14 4.03 -24.80
CA ALA A 414 -14.14 3.70 -25.82
C ALA A 414 -14.05 4.66 -27.02
N GLY A 415 -13.96 4.10 -28.23
CA GLY A 415 -13.84 4.88 -29.47
C GLY A 415 -12.44 5.43 -29.77
N THR A 416 -11.44 5.18 -28.93
CA THR A 416 -10.03 5.56 -29.17
C THR A 416 -9.09 4.37 -29.01
N ASN A 417 -7.85 4.51 -29.48
CA ASN A 417 -6.79 3.52 -29.25
C ASN A 417 -5.91 3.84 -28.03
N THR A 418 -6.28 4.85 -27.25
CA THR A 418 -5.55 5.25 -26.05
C THR A 418 -5.75 4.21 -24.95
N ILE A 419 -4.66 3.59 -24.52
CA ILE A 419 -4.65 2.63 -23.41
C ILE A 419 -4.71 3.41 -22.11
N GLU A 420 -5.74 3.17 -21.31
CA GLU A 420 -5.89 3.79 -19.99
C GLU A 420 -5.14 2.99 -18.91
N TYR A 421 -5.29 1.67 -18.95
CA TYR A 421 -4.62 0.75 -18.04
C TYR A 421 -4.51 -0.64 -18.65
N GLU A 422 -3.71 -1.49 -18.02
CA GLU A 422 -3.61 -2.91 -18.35
C GLU A 422 -3.98 -3.74 -17.12
N VAL A 423 -4.34 -5.00 -17.33
CA VAL A 423 -4.71 -5.93 -16.26
C VAL A 423 -3.93 -7.20 -16.38
N VAL A 424 -3.34 -7.64 -15.27
CA VAL A 424 -2.82 -8.99 -15.10
C VAL A 424 -3.89 -9.79 -14.35
N TYR A 425 -4.39 -10.86 -14.97
CA TYR A 425 -5.46 -11.69 -14.40
C TYR A 425 -5.12 -13.17 -14.47
N LEU A 426 -5.74 -13.94 -13.58
CA LEU A 426 -5.66 -15.39 -13.54
C LEU A 426 -6.91 -15.97 -14.19
N GLU A 427 -6.72 -16.86 -15.15
CA GLU A 427 -7.82 -17.57 -15.81
C GLU A 427 -8.51 -18.54 -14.84
N VAL A 428 -9.84 -18.58 -14.86
CA VAL A 428 -10.63 -19.54 -14.07
C VAL A 428 -11.35 -20.47 -15.03
N ILE A 429 -11.10 -21.76 -14.89
CA ILE A 429 -11.63 -22.81 -15.76
C ILE A 429 -12.72 -23.56 -15.00
N ASP A 430 -13.92 -23.54 -15.56
CA ASP A 430 -15.01 -24.41 -15.15
C ASP A 430 -14.90 -25.78 -15.87
N PRO A 431 -14.72 -26.90 -15.13
CA PRO A 431 -14.65 -28.24 -15.74
C PRO A 431 -15.94 -28.73 -16.44
N TYR A 432 -17.10 -28.16 -16.14
CA TYR A 432 -18.41 -28.54 -16.70
C TYR A 432 -18.97 -27.48 -17.66
N ASP A 433 -18.21 -26.44 -17.95
CA ASP A 433 -18.54 -25.47 -18.97
C ASP A 433 -17.84 -25.82 -20.29
N SER A 434 -18.35 -25.31 -21.40
CA SER A 434 -17.70 -25.54 -22.69
C SER A 434 -16.54 -24.56 -22.89
N THR A 435 -15.45 -25.03 -23.53
CA THR A 435 -14.28 -24.20 -23.84
C THR A 435 -14.44 -23.40 -25.14
N GLY A 436 -15.65 -23.30 -25.70
CA GLY A 436 -15.91 -22.68 -27.01
C GLY A 436 -17.35 -22.18 -27.18
N THR A 437 -17.68 -21.71 -28.39
CA THR A 437 -18.96 -21.06 -28.75
C THR A 437 -20.13 -22.04 -28.96
N THR A 438 -20.17 -23.14 -28.21
CA THR A 438 -21.20 -24.18 -28.35
C THR A 438 -22.22 -24.09 -27.22
N ASP A 439 -23.49 -24.30 -27.55
CA ASP A 439 -24.56 -24.39 -26.56
C ASP A 439 -24.23 -25.42 -25.48
N VAL A 440 -24.18 -24.95 -24.24
CA VAL A 440 -23.84 -25.78 -23.10
C VAL A 440 -25.09 -26.52 -22.65
N LYS A 441 -24.97 -27.81 -22.36
CA LYS A 441 -26.11 -28.61 -21.93
C LYS A 441 -26.66 -28.05 -20.61
N THR A 442 -27.97 -27.76 -20.59
CA THR A 442 -28.65 -27.23 -19.41
C THR A 442 -29.07 -28.35 -18.45
N THR A 443 -29.63 -29.45 -18.97
CA THR A 443 -30.17 -30.53 -18.14
C THR A 443 -29.67 -31.92 -18.54
N LEU A 444 -29.62 -32.83 -17.57
CA LEU A 444 -29.31 -34.24 -17.74
C LEU A 444 -30.39 -35.10 -17.07
N ASP A 445 -30.85 -36.16 -17.73
CA ASP A 445 -31.71 -37.15 -17.08
C ASP A 445 -30.87 -38.32 -16.55
N ILE A 446 -31.07 -38.65 -15.27
CA ILE A 446 -30.42 -39.78 -14.60
C ILE A 446 -31.45 -40.84 -14.21
N LYS A 447 -31.01 -42.10 -14.19
CA LYS A 447 -31.79 -43.19 -13.60
C LYS A 447 -31.55 -43.21 -12.09
N THR A 448 -32.59 -42.91 -11.30
CA THR A 448 -32.52 -42.97 -9.84
C THR A 448 -33.74 -43.67 -9.26
N LYS A 449 -33.57 -44.31 -8.11
CA LYS A 449 -34.66 -44.87 -7.29
C LYS A 449 -35.14 -43.90 -6.20
N ASN A 450 -34.46 -42.75 -6.06
CA ASN A 450 -34.79 -41.76 -5.04
C ASN A 450 -36.10 -41.04 -5.42
N LYS A 451 -37.11 -41.19 -4.57
CA LYS A 451 -38.39 -40.51 -4.69
C LYS A 451 -38.25 -39.04 -4.32
N LEU A 452 -39.09 -38.20 -4.91
CA LEU A 452 -39.31 -36.84 -4.45
C LEU A 452 -40.48 -36.88 -3.47
N THR A 453 -40.25 -36.49 -2.22
CA THR A 453 -41.28 -36.41 -1.19
C THR A 453 -41.47 -34.97 -0.75
N VAL A 454 -42.68 -34.62 -0.31
CA VAL A 454 -43.08 -33.25 0.09
C VAL A 454 -43.14 -33.12 1.62
N ASP A 455 -42.94 -34.24 2.32
CA ASP A 455 -43.09 -34.43 3.76
C ASP A 455 -41.85 -34.04 4.59
N SER A 456 -40.98 -33.20 4.05
CA SER A 456 -39.76 -32.76 4.74
C SER A 456 -39.95 -31.42 5.46
N VAL A 457 -39.48 -31.35 6.71
CA VAL A 457 -39.52 -30.12 7.51
C VAL A 457 -38.25 -29.29 7.29
N GLU A 458 -38.38 -27.97 7.12
CA GLU A 458 -37.26 -27.03 6.85
C GLU A 458 -36.50 -26.63 8.13
N TYR A 459 -37.20 -26.54 9.26
CA TYR A 459 -36.65 -26.04 10.53
C TYR A 459 -36.44 -27.16 11.56
N GLU A 460 -35.48 -26.95 12.48
CA GLU A 460 -35.28 -27.81 13.66
C GLU A 460 -36.39 -27.59 14.69
N SER A 461 -36.66 -28.59 15.55
CA SER A 461 -37.78 -28.53 16.52
C SER A 461 -37.71 -27.34 17.48
N PHE A 462 -36.50 -26.86 17.74
CA PHE A 462 -36.24 -25.71 18.61
C PHE A 462 -36.55 -24.37 17.91
N ASP A 463 -36.31 -24.27 16.61
CA ASP A 463 -36.52 -23.05 15.80
C ASP A 463 -37.92 -23.00 15.16
N ASP A 464 -38.65 -24.12 15.23
CA ASP A 464 -39.96 -24.31 14.65
C ASP A 464 -41.06 -23.85 15.63
N VAL A 465 -41.67 -22.71 15.33
CA VAL A 465 -42.69 -22.07 16.18
C VAL A 465 -43.97 -22.91 16.29
N THR A 466 -44.30 -23.72 15.28
CA THR A 466 -45.50 -24.58 15.36
C THR A 466 -45.25 -25.82 16.21
N LYS A 467 -43.98 -26.21 16.40
CA LYS A 467 -43.53 -27.47 17.04
C LYS A 467 -44.31 -28.69 16.53
N GLU A 468 -44.82 -28.63 15.31
CA GLU A 468 -45.70 -29.63 14.74
C GLU A 468 -44.90 -30.93 14.53
N GLY A 469 -45.39 -32.04 15.09
CA GLY A 469 -44.67 -33.33 15.06
C GLY A 469 -43.44 -33.42 15.97
N ALA A 470 -43.17 -32.45 16.86
CA ALA A 470 -42.04 -32.53 17.80
C ALA A 470 -42.25 -33.54 18.97
N GLY A 471 -43.45 -34.11 19.10
CA GLY A 471 -43.88 -34.87 20.27
C GLY A 471 -44.45 -33.96 21.35
N VAL A 472 -45.24 -34.54 22.26
CA VAL A 472 -45.84 -33.80 23.40
C VAL A 472 -45.23 -34.26 24.72
N SER A 473 -45.00 -33.33 25.64
CA SER A 473 -44.57 -33.65 27.00
C SER A 473 -45.79 -34.10 27.79
N ILE A 474 -45.75 -35.32 28.34
CA ILE A 474 -46.85 -35.88 29.15
C ILE A 474 -46.35 -36.07 30.58
N PHE A 475 -47.06 -35.48 31.52
CA PHE A 475 -46.82 -35.69 32.94
C PHE A 475 -47.67 -36.84 33.46
N THR A 476 -47.06 -37.77 34.16
CA THR A 476 -47.78 -38.83 34.87
C THR A 476 -47.80 -38.48 36.35
N ILE A 477 -48.99 -38.17 36.88
CA ILE A 477 -49.19 -37.79 38.28
C ILE A 477 -50.03 -38.86 38.96
N ILE A 478 -49.64 -39.29 40.16
CA ILE A 478 -50.44 -40.19 40.98
C ILE A 478 -51.24 -39.32 41.96
N ASN A 479 -52.58 -39.41 41.91
CA ASN A 479 -53.43 -38.67 42.82
C ASN A 479 -53.44 -39.31 44.22
N SER A 480 -54.05 -38.63 45.19
CA SER A 480 -54.17 -39.11 46.58
C SER A 480 -54.98 -40.40 46.75
N LEU A 481 -55.62 -40.91 45.69
CA LEU A 481 -56.37 -42.16 45.66
C LEU A 481 -55.55 -43.30 45.01
N GLY A 482 -54.28 -43.06 44.68
CA GLY A 482 -53.40 -44.04 44.02
C GLY A 482 -53.70 -44.21 42.52
N GLN A 483 -54.53 -43.35 41.92
CA GLN A 483 -54.83 -43.41 40.50
C GLN A 483 -53.78 -42.63 39.70
N THR A 484 -53.35 -43.21 38.60
CA THR A 484 -52.40 -42.59 37.68
C THR A 484 -53.16 -41.72 36.67
N ILE A 485 -52.83 -40.42 36.62
CA ILE A 485 -53.42 -39.42 35.73
C ILE A 485 -52.32 -38.92 34.79
N GLN A 486 -52.61 -38.89 33.49
CA GLN A 486 -51.71 -38.32 32.49
C GLN A 486 -52.20 -36.92 32.10
N ILE A 487 -51.30 -35.93 32.18
CA ILE A 487 -51.58 -34.53 31.87
C ILE A 487 -50.70 -34.11 30.69
N LEU A 488 -51.34 -33.53 29.68
CA LEU A 488 -50.65 -32.97 28.52
C LEU A 488 -50.07 -31.60 28.88
N ALA A 489 -48.76 -31.41 28.70
CA ALA A 489 -48.12 -30.11 28.84
C ALA A 489 -48.39 -29.24 27.61
N LEU A 490 -48.61 -27.94 27.80
CA LEU A 490 -48.52 -26.95 26.73
C LEU A 490 -47.06 -26.47 26.67
N GLY A 491 -46.26 -27.06 25.77
CA GLY A 491 -44.82 -26.82 25.72
C GLY A 491 -44.05 -27.64 26.75
N ASN A 492 -43.25 -26.99 27.60
CA ASN A 492 -42.43 -27.64 28.65
C ASN A 492 -42.89 -27.28 30.08
N ASP A 493 -43.95 -26.48 30.22
CA ASP A 493 -44.37 -25.97 31.52
C ASP A 493 -45.57 -26.76 32.07
N LEU A 494 -45.55 -27.04 33.37
CA LEU A 494 -46.67 -27.63 34.11
C LEU A 494 -47.39 -26.52 34.89
N GLU A 495 -48.66 -26.29 34.55
CA GLU A 495 -49.52 -25.37 35.29
C GLU A 495 -50.28 -26.12 36.40
N ILE A 496 -50.07 -25.72 37.66
CA ILE A 496 -50.75 -26.27 38.83
C ILE A 496 -51.70 -25.22 39.40
N VAL A 497 -53.00 -25.52 39.35
CA VAL A 497 -54.04 -24.70 39.99
C VAL A 497 -54.19 -25.13 41.45
N THR A 498 -53.88 -24.22 42.36
CA THR A 498 -54.00 -24.47 43.81
C THR A 498 -55.44 -24.25 44.29
N ARG A 499 -55.80 -24.85 45.44
CA ARG A 499 -57.15 -24.76 46.02
C ARG A 499 -57.60 -23.32 46.37
N ASN A 500 -56.67 -22.37 46.46
CA ASN A 500 -56.93 -20.96 46.75
C ASN A 500 -56.96 -20.07 45.48
N SER A 501 -57.19 -20.67 44.30
CA SER A 501 -57.24 -19.97 43.00
C SER A 501 -55.91 -19.33 42.56
N GLY A 502 -54.78 -19.74 43.13
CA GLY A 502 -53.44 -19.35 42.67
C GLY A 502 -52.92 -20.34 41.63
N THR A 503 -52.35 -19.82 40.54
CA THR A 503 -51.65 -20.61 39.52
C THR A 503 -50.15 -20.64 39.81
N VAL A 504 -49.56 -21.84 39.85
CA VAL A 504 -48.11 -22.03 39.91
C VAL A 504 -47.66 -22.67 38.60
N ILE A 505 -46.73 -22.02 37.91
CA ILE A 505 -46.13 -22.53 36.67
C ILE A 505 -44.75 -23.07 37.03
N LEU A 506 -44.50 -24.33 36.70
CA LEU A 506 -43.21 -24.98 36.90
C LEU A 506 -42.58 -25.28 35.54
N ASP A 507 -41.33 -24.84 35.32
CA ASP A 507 -40.51 -25.30 34.21
C ASP A 507 -40.20 -26.78 34.45
N ALA A 508 -40.74 -27.63 33.58
CA ALA A 508 -40.64 -29.06 33.73
C ALA A 508 -39.47 -29.64 32.93
N ASN A 509 -38.40 -28.88 32.72
CA ASN A 509 -37.13 -29.46 32.27
C ASN A 509 -36.41 -30.14 33.44
N GLY A 510 -36.56 -31.45 33.59
CA GLY A 510 -35.78 -32.27 34.52
C GLY A 510 -36.61 -32.96 35.61
N THR A 511 -36.26 -32.72 36.88
CA THR A 511 -36.95 -33.30 38.05
C THR A 511 -37.64 -32.18 38.83
N ILE A 512 -38.94 -32.33 39.11
CA ILE A 512 -39.67 -31.38 39.94
C ILE A 512 -39.41 -31.72 41.41
N VAL A 513 -38.94 -30.76 42.19
CA VAL A 513 -38.75 -30.90 43.64
C VAL A 513 -39.82 -30.08 44.35
N VAL A 514 -40.56 -30.72 45.24
CA VAL A 514 -41.56 -30.07 46.10
C VAL A 514 -41.13 -30.21 47.54
N GLU A 515 -40.86 -29.09 48.21
CA GLU A 515 -40.60 -29.06 49.64
C GLU A 515 -41.94 -29.10 50.40
N LEU A 516 -42.11 -30.10 51.26
CA LEU A 516 -43.28 -30.24 52.13
C LEU A 516 -43.15 -29.28 53.33
N GLN A 517 -44.29 -28.97 53.97
CA GLN A 517 -44.32 -28.08 55.15
C GLN A 517 -43.42 -28.53 56.32
N ASN A 518 -42.99 -29.79 56.35
CA ASN A 518 -42.06 -30.33 57.34
C ASN A 518 -40.59 -30.21 56.93
N GLY A 519 -40.27 -29.49 55.85
CA GLY A 519 -38.92 -29.30 55.31
C GLY A 519 -38.36 -30.51 54.57
N SER A 520 -39.17 -31.54 54.30
CA SER A 520 -38.74 -32.70 53.51
C SER A 520 -39.01 -32.49 52.03
N GLU A 521 -38.03 -32.78 51.17
CA GLU A 521 -38.17 -32.69 49.72
C GLU A 521 -38.76 -33.98 49.13
N VAL A 522 -39.78 -33.83 48.28
CA VAL A 522 -40.31 -34.91 47.43
C VAL A 522 -39.91 -34.62 45.99
N ILE A 523 -39.14 -35.53 45.40
CA ILE A 523 -38.64 -35.44 44.03
C ILE A 523 -39.59 -36.24 43.12
N SER A 524 -40.14 -35.62 42.08
CA SER A 524 -40.90 -36.32 41.06
C SER A 524 -40.00 -37.25 40.24
N GLY A 525 -40.55 -38.36 39.75
CA GLY A 525 -39.84 -39.18 38.76
C GLY A 525 -39.48 -38.40 37.49
N THR A 526 -38.54 -38.93 36.70
CA THR A 526 -38.13 -38.36 35.41
C THR A 526 -39.35 -38.13 34.51
N ILE A 527 -39.45 -36.93 33.94
CA ILE A 527 -40.56 -36.55 33.08
C ILE A 527 -40.50 -37.39 31.80
N ALA A 528 -41.58 -38.12 31.53
CA ALA A 528 -41.71 -38.94 30.34
C ALA A 528 -42.08 -38.05 29.15
N THR A 529 -41.09 -37.63 28.37
CA THR A 529 -41.35 -37.07 27.04
C THR A 529 -41.81 -38.20 26.13
N THR A 530 -42.94 -38.04 25.43
CA THR A 530 -43.25 -38.96 24.33
C THR A 530 -42.16 -38.85 23.26
N THR A 531 -41.93 -39.93 22.51
CA THR A 531 -41.04 -39.86 21.35
C THR A 531 -41.59 -38.86 20.36
N SER A 532 -40.74 -38.00 19.80
CA SER A 532 -41.07 -37.15 18.67
C SER A 532 -41.77 -37.96 17.57
N ASP A 533 -42.64 -37.32 16.77
CA ASP A 533 -43.32 -38.01 15.67
C ASP A 533 -42.27 -38.74 14.80
N PRO A 534 -42.38 -40.07 14.59
CA PRO A 534 -41.44 -40.83 13.76
C PRO A 534 -41.37 -40.30 12.31
N PHE A 535 -42.31 -39.45 11.89
CA PHE A 535 -42.39 -38.88 10.55
C PHE A 535 -41.75 -37.48 10.40
N ARG A 536 -41.07 -36.94 11.43
CA ARG A 536 -40.24 -35.73 11.24
C ARG A 536 -38.96 -36.08 10.48
N TRP A 537 -39.07 -36.22 9.16
CA TRP A 537 -37.94 -36.58 8.31
C TRP A 537 -37.02 -35.39 8.08
N ARG A 538 -35.77 -35.51 8.53
CA ARG A 538 -34.71 -34.57 8.17
C ARG A 538 -34.34 -34.72 6.70
N PRO A 539 -34.53 -33.68 5.89
CA PRO A 539 -34.19 -33.77 4.48
C PRO A 539 -32.67 -33.71 4.30
N ARG A 540 -32.13 -34.60 3.48
CA ARG A 540 -30.69 -34.61 3.10
C ARG A 540 -30.31 -33.40 2.24
N PHE A 541 -31.29 -32.78 1.58
CA PHE A 541 -31.13 -31.68 0.64
C PHE A 541 -32.07 -30.54 1.05
N THR A 542 -31.85 -29.33 0.56
CA THR A 542 -32.77 -28.21 0.79
C THR A 542 -34.18 -28.60 0.33
N PRO A 543 -35.21 -28.45 1.19
CA PRO A 543 -36.60 -28.74 0.83
C PRO A 543 -37.04 -27.99 -0.42
N ILE A 544 -37.81 -28.68 -1.27
CA ILE A 544 -38.37 -28.07 -2.47
C ILE A 544 -39.69 -27.42 -2.10
N LYS A 545 -39.78 -26.12 -2.32
CA LYS A 545 -40.99 -25.33 -2.06
C LYS A 545 -41.99 -25.48 -3.22
N THR A 546 -43.28 -25.31 -2.94
CA THR A 546 -44.37 -25.50 -3.91
C THR A 546 -44.36 -24.49 -5.07
N ASP A 547 -43.68 -23.35 -4.88
CA ASP A 547 -43.40 -22.33 -5.89
C ASP A 547 -42.29 -22.73 -6.89
N SER A 548 -41.58 -23.85 -6.65
CA SER A 548 -40.47 -24.29 -7.49
C SER A 548 -40.95 -24.90 -8.80
N ASN A 549 -40.43 -24.40 -9.92
CA ASN A 549 -40.62 -24.98 -11.25
C ASN A 549 -39.51 -25.97 -11.66
N ALA A 550 -38.59 -26.32 -10.73
CA ALA A 550 -37.49 -27.24 -11.01
C ALA A 550 -37.94 -28.71 -11.09
N VAL A 551 -39.03 -29.06 -10.44
CA VAL A 551 -39.56 -30.42 -10.37
C VAL A 551 -41.03 -30.39 -10.76
N LYS A 552 -41.46 -31.36 -11.58
CA LYS A 552 -42.86 -31.51 -11.97
C LYS A 552 -43.58 -32.47 -11.03
N ILE A 553 -44.85 -32.22 -10.73
CA ILE A 553 -45.68 -33.12 -9.90
C ILE A 553 -45.80 -34.53 -10.50
N SER A 554 -45.70 -34.67 -11.82
CA SER A 554 -45.69 -35.96 -12.52
C SER A 554 -44.39 -36.76 -12.35
N SER A 555 -43.33 -36.15 -11.82
CA SER A 555 -42.02 -36.78 -11.65
C SER A 555 -41.97 -37.56 -10.34
N LYS A 556 -42.27 -38.86 -10.40
CA LYS A 556 -42.20 -39.77 -9.24
C LYS A 556 -40.80 -39.87 -8.62
N PHE A 557 -39.75 -39.70 -9.44
CA PHE A 557 -38.35 -39.83 -9.06
C PHE A 557 -37.58 -38.57 -9.45
N ASN A 558 -36.48 -38.29 -8.73
CA ASN A 558 -35.61 -37.15 -9.01
C ASN A 558 -34.66 -37.42 -10.19
N THR A 559 -35.23 -37.66 -11.38
CA THR A 559 -34.47 -38.05 -12.57
C THR A 559 -33.83 -36.86 -13.28
N LYS A 560 -34.51 -35.71 -13.32
CA LYS A 560 -34.00 -34.54 -14.04
C LYS A 560 -33.00 -33.77 -13.19
N ARG A 561 -31.80 -33.55 -13.73
CA ARG A 561 -30.72 -32.78 -13.14
C ARG A 561 -30.45 -31.51 -13.95
N TYR A 562 -30.16 -30.42 -13.26
CA TYR A 562 -29.80 -29.13 -13.83
C TYR A 562 -28.30 -28.93 -13.65
N ILE A 563 -27.57 -28.80 -14.75
CA ILE A 563 -26.12 -28.71 -14.74
C ILE A 563 -25.71 -27.32 -14.28
N SER A 564 -24.86 -27.27 -13.27
CA SER A 564 -24.27 -26.06 -12.71
C SER A 564 -22.94 -25.75 -13.38
N ASN A 565 -22.97 -24.81 -14.32
CA ASN A 565 -21.79 -24.21 -14.95
C ASN A 565 -21.99 -22.71 -15.13
N VAL A 566 -20.90 -21.98 -15.38
CA VAL A 566 -20.93 -20.50 -15.45
C VAL A 566 -21.89 -20.02 -16.53
N THR A 567 -21.91 -20.64 -17.71
CA THR A 567 -22.85 -20.30 -18.78
C THR A 567 -24.31 -20.39 -18.33
N ASN A 568 -24.75 -21.52 -17.78
CA ASN A 568 -26.13 -21.72 -17.30
C ASN A 568 -26.46 -20.80 -16.12
N MET A 569 -25.49 -20.55 -15.24
CA MET A 569 -25.63 -19.62 -14.11
C MET A 569 -25.91 -18.21 -14.61
N ARG A 570 -25.16 -17.73 -15.62
CA ARG A 570 -25.34 -16.40 -16.21
C ARG A 570 -26.65 -16.27 -16.98
N GLU A 571 -27.03 -17.27 -17.77
CA GLU A 571 -28.31 -17.26 -18.48
C GLU A 571 -29.49 -17.24 -17.52
N ASN A 572 -29.40 -17.92 -16.38
CA ASN A 572 -30.39 -17.81 -15.32
C ASN A 572 -30.43 -16.40 -14.73
N ILE A 573 -29.28 -15.83 -14.32
CA ILE A 573 -29.24 -14.47 -13.72
C ILE A 573 -29.79 -13.40 -14.67
N LYS A 574 -29.56 -13.57 -15.98
CA LYS A 574 -30.11 -12.69 -17.02
C LYS A 574 -31.64 -12.63 -16.99
N THR A 575 -32.35 -13.65 -16.50
CA THR A 575 -33.83 -13.62 -16.42
C THR A 575 -34.38 -12.73 -15.30
N VAL A 576 -33.54 -12.24 -14.38
CA VAL A 576 -33.98 -11.38 -13.27
C VAL A 576 -34.54 -10.06 -13.78
N GLY A 577 -33.92 -9.47 -14.81
CA GLY A 577 -34.29 -8.14 -15.29
C GLY A 577 -33.47 -7.69 -16.49
N LEU A 578 -33.45 -6.37 -16.71
CA LEU A 578 -32.63 -5.77 -17.77
C LEU A 578 -31.14 -5.89 -17.47
N THR A 579 -30.33 -5.83 -18.52
CA THR A 579 -28.88 -6.00 -18.42
C THR A 579 -28.17 -4.93 -19.22
N GLU A 580 -27.17 -4.29 -18.61
CA GLU A 580 -26.37 -3.23 -19.21
C GLU A 580 -24.94 -3.72 -19.45
N ARG A 581 -24.50 -3.67 -20.71
CA ARG A 581 -23.19 -4.17 -21.15
C ARG A 581 -22.05 -3.29 -20.64
N ASP A 582 -22.28 -1.98 -20.50
CA ASP A 582 -21.23 -1.04 -20.12
C ASP A 582 -20.67 -1.29 -18.71
N PHE A 583 -21.38 -2.02 -17.85
CA PHE A 583 -20.88 -2.43 -16.52
C PHE A 583 -19.79 -3.50 -16.58
N LEU A 584 -19.59 -4.14 -17.73
CA LEU A 584 -18.48 -5.05 -17.93
C LEU A 584 -17.16 -4.25 -17.89
N PRO A 585 -16.12 -4.72 -17.17
CA PRO A 585 -14.86 -3.99 -17.07
C PRO A 585 -14.27 -3.63 -18.44
N LEU A 586 -13.66 -2.45 -18.55
CA LEU A 586 -13.16 -1.91 -19.82
C LEU A 586 -12.17 -2.84 -20.54
N TRP A 587 -11.34 -3.56 -19.79
CA TRP A 587 -10.40 -4.54 -20.35
C TRP A 587 -11.08 -5.76 -20.99
N MET A 588 -12.36 -6.03 -20.68
CA MET A 588 -13.17 -7.08 -21.30
C MET A 588 -13.97 -6.57 -22.51
N THR A 589 -14.29 -5.27 -22.57
CA THR A 589 -15.09 -4.65 -23.66
C THR A 589 -14.23 -4.03 -24.77
N THR A 590 -12.91 -4.15 -24.68
CA THR A 590 -11.98 -3.51 -25.63
C THR A 590 -11.23 -4.52 -26.47
N ALA A 591 -10.89 -4.09 -27.69
CA ALA A 591 -10.15 -4.88 -28.66
C ALA A 591 -8.70 -5.12 -28.20
N GLN A 592 -8.25 -6.38 -28.25
CA GLN A 592 -6.96 -6.82 -27.73
C GLN A 592 -5.89 -6.90 -28.84
N GLY A 593 -4.68 -6.41 -28.56
CA GLY A 593 -3.57 -6.44 -29.51
C GLY A 593 -3.91 -5.77 -30.84
N THR A 594 -3.62 -6.47 -31.94
CA THR A 594 -3.96 -6.08 -33.33
C THR A 594 -5.30 -6.63 -33.80
N SER A 595 -6.00 -7.42 -32.99
CA SER A 595 -7.32 -7.94 -33.33
C SER A 595 -8.38 -6.85 -33.15
N VAL A 596 -9.38 -6.85 -34.03
CA VAL A 596 -10.57 -6.00 -33.88
C VAL A 596 -11.60 -6.63 -32.92
N GLN A 597 -11.42 -7.91 -32.59
CA GLN A 597 -12.33 -8.64 -31.71
C GLN A 597 -12.12 -8.26 -30.24
N GLU A 598 -13.20 -7.87 -29.59
CA GLU A 598 -13.24 -7.69 -28.14
C GLU A 598 -13.12 -9.02 -27.42
N LEU A 599 -12.55 -9.00 -26.21
CA LEU A 599 -12.41 -10.19 -25.38
C LEU A 599 -13.77 -10.77 -24.96
N GLY A 600 -14.73 -9.90 -24.65
CA GLY A 600 -16.01 -10.25 -24.07
C GLY A 600 -15.88 -10.69 -22.60
N PHE A 601 -16.98 -11.22 -22.06
CA PHE A 601 -16.95 -11.79 -20.72
C PHE A 601 -16.05 -13.03 -20.68
N ILE A 602 -15.08 -13.04 -19.78
CA ILE A 602 -14.27 -14.21 -19.46
C ILE A 602 -14.28 -14.47 -17.97
N THR A 603 -14.16 -15.74 -17.59
CA THR A 603 -14.01 -16.16 -16.19
C THR A 603 -12.58 -15.93 -15.73
N ALA A 604 -12.37 -14.85 -14.97
CA ALA A 604 -11.04 -14.42 -14.55
C ALA A 604 -11.04 -13.77 -13.16
N ILE A 605 -9.91 -13.90 -12.46
CA ILE A 605 -9.61 -13.19 -11.22
C ILE A 605 -8.55 -12.13 -11.53
N PRO A 606 -8.88 -10.83 -11.51
CA PRO A 606 -7.88 -9.78 -11.64
C PRO A 606 -6.91 -9.86 -10.46
N LEU A 607 -5.60 -9.87 -10.74
CA LEU A 607 -4.55 -9.84 -9.72
C LEU A 607 -4.09 -8.40 -9.46
N CYS A 608 -3.83 -7.66 -10.54
CA CYS A 608 -3.45 -6.25 -10.45
C CYS A 608 -3.79 -5.47 -11.72
N PHE A 609 -3.92 -4.16 -11.54
CA PHE A 609 -4.06 -3.19 -12.63
C PHE A 609 -2.73 -2.45 -12.79
N CYS A 610 -2.23 -2.37 -14.01
CA CYS A 610 -0.92 -1.84 -14.35
C CYS A 610 -1.05 -0.59 -15.21
N LYS A 611 -0.04 0.28 -15.16
CA LYS A 611 0.09 1.39 -16.10
C LYS A 611 0.29 0.85 -17.52
N PRO A 612 -0.07 1.62 -18.56
CA PRO A 612 0.11 1.19 -19.96
C PRO A 612 1.55 0.73 -20.25
N GLY A 613 1.71 -0.45 -20.85
CA GLY A 613 3.00 -1.05 -21.20
C GLY A 613 3.66 -1.93 -20.13
N GLU A 614 3.17 -1.92 -18.89
CA GLU A 614 3.87 -2.56 -17.75
C GLU A 614 3.36 -3.96 -17.38
N SER A 615 2.18 -4.37 -17.89
CA SER A 615 1.57 -5.66 -17.49
C SER A 615 2.41 -6.88 -17.87
N THR A 616 3.13 -6.81 -18.99
CA THR A 616 4.00 -7.91 -19.46
C THR A 616 5.17 -8.15 -18.50
N THR A 617 5.75 -7.08 -17.96
CA THR A 617 6.83 -7.16 -16.96
C THR A 617 6.34 -7.80 -15.67
N ILE A 618 5.17 -7.38 -15.17
CA ILE A 618 4.59 -7.96 -13.94
C ILE A 618 4.19 -9.42 -14.16
N ALA A 619 3.60 -9.75 -15.32
CA ALA A 619 3.27 -11.14 -15.65
C ALA A 619 4.53 -12.03 -15.68
N LEU A 620 5.64 -11.54 -16.24
CA LEU A 620 6.93 -12.24 -16.23
C LEU A 620 7.46 -12.41 -14.80
N ASN A 621 7.38 -11.37 -13.95
CA ASN A 621 7.80 -11.45 -12.56
C ASN A 621 7.00 -12.51 -11.78
N ILE A 622 5.68 -12.61 -12.02
CA ILE A 622 4.83 -13.64 -11.41
C ILE A 622 5.27 -15.03 -11.86
N VAL A 623 5.55 -15.23 -13.15
CA VAL A 623 6.06 -16.52 -13.65
C VAL A 623 7.40 -16.85 -13.00
N ASN A 624 8.32 -15.89 -12.89
CA ASN A 624 9.63 -16.07 -12.27
C ASN A 624 9.58 -16.29 -10.74
N SER A 625 8.46 -15.92 -10.09
CA SER A 625 8.26 -16.17 -8.66
C SER A 625 7.96 -17.64 -8.33
N ASP A 626 7.68 -18.47 -9.34
CA ASP A 626 7.28 -19.88 -9.20
C ASP A 626 6.07 -20.10 -8.26
N PHE A 627 5.22 -19.07 -8.09
CA PHE A 627 4.05 -19.18 -7.23
C PHE A 627 3.02 -20.17 -7.80
N ASN A 628 2.71 -21.22 -7.04
CA ASN A 628 1.77 -22.24 -7.46
C ASN A 628 0.32 -21.90 -7.06
N PHE A 629 -0.44 -21.34 -8.01
CA PHE A 629 -1.86 -21.03 -7.82
C PHE A 629 -2.74 -22.25 -7.49
N ARG A 630 -2.30 -23.50 -7.75
CA ARG A 630 -3.08 -24.71 -7.42
C ARG A 630 -3.20 -24.98 -5.93
N VAL A 631 -2.37 -24.32 -5.10
CA VAL A 631 -2.47 -24.39 -3.63
C VAL A 631 -3.72 -23.67 -3.12
N LEU A 632 -4.27 -22.76 -3.92
CA LEU A 632 -5.47 -22.00 -3.59
C LEU A 632 -6.72 -22.82 -3.94
N ASP A 633 -7.57 -23.06 -2.95
CA ASP A 633 -8.86 -23.73 -3.17
C ASP A 633 -9.92 -22.71 -3.58
N PHE A 634 -10.23 -22.67 -4.88
CA PHE A 634 -11.25 -21.79 -5.42
C PHE A 634 -12.59 -22.53 -5.50
N GLU A 635 -13.30 -22.55 -4.38
CA GLU A 635 -14.63 -23.13 -4.24
C GLU A 635 -15.67 -22.05 -3.96
N ILE A 636 -16.76 -22.02 -4.74
CA ILE A 636 -17.86 -21.07 -4.60
C ILE A 636 -19.05 -21.71 -3.90
N ASP A 637 -19.71 -20.96 -3.03
CA ASP A 637 -20.91 -21.40 -2.30
C ASP A 637 -22.04 -20.35 -2.29
N ARG A 638 -21.77 -19.13 -2.76
CA ARG A 638 -22.69 -18.00 -2.78
C ARG A 638 -22.29 -16.96 -3.82
N TYR A 639 -23.24 -16.12 -4.21
CA TYR A 639 -22.92 -14.83 -4.83
C TYR A 639 -22.76 -13.73 -3.80
N ILE A 640 -21.98 -12.73 -4.21
CA ILE A 640 -21.91 -11.41 -3.60
C ILE A 640 -22.44 -10.42 -4.63
N ILE A 641 -23.58 -9.79 -4.33
CA ILE A 641 -24.14 -8.74 -5.18
C ILE A 641 -23.82 -7.38 -4.56
N ASP A 642 -23.38 -6.42 -5.38
CA ASP A 642 -22.95 -5.09 -4.92
C ASP A 642 -24.06 -4.33 -4.17
N ALA A 643 -25.28 -4.39 -4.69
CA ALA A 643 -26.44 -3.71 -4.16
C ALA A 643 -27.72 -4.46 -4.50
N THR A 644 -28.74 -4.26 -3.68
CA THR A 644 -30.12 -4.65 -3.97
C THR A 644 -31.02 -3.45 -3.77
N LYS A 645 -32.30 -3.58 -4.09
CA LYS A 645 -33.29 -2.56 -3.75
C LYS A 645 -33.20 -2.20 -2.26
N ASP A 646 -33.19 -0.90 -1.98
CA ASP A 646 -33.08 -0.29 -0.64
C ASP A 646 -31.77 -0.57 0.15
N ARG A 647 -30.84 -1.37 -0.39
CA ARG A 647 -29.55 -1.66 0.26
C ARG A 647 -28.39 -1.54 -0.73
N ALA A 648 -27.53 -0.55 -0.52
CA ALA A 648 -26.40 -0.31 -1.42
C ALA A 648 -25.05 -0.86 -0.94
N PHE A 649 -25.10 -1.86 -0.05
CA PHE A 649 -23.94 -2.60 0.39
C PHE A 649 -24.07 -4.05 -0.03
N GLU A 650 -22.93 -4.74 -0.06
CA GLU A 650 -22.83 -6.10 -0.53
C GLU A 650 -23.78 -7.05 0.21
N GLN A 651 -24.51 -7.86 -0.56
CA GLN A 651 -25.37 -8.91 -0.01
C GLN A 651 -24.96 -10.29 -0.48
N TYR A 652 -25.21 -11.28 0.37
CA TYR A 652 -24.87 -12.67 0.10
C TYR A 652 -26.09 -13.44 -0.38
N ILE A 653 -25.96 -14.15 -1.50
CA ILE A 653 -26.99 -15.04 -2.05
C ILE A 653 -26.43 -16.47 -1.99
N PRO A 654 -26.74 -17.24 -0.93
CA PRO A 654 -26.22 -18.59 -0.77
C PRO A 654 -26.83 -19.54 -1.80
N PHE A 655 -26.04 -20.48 -2.30
CA PHE A 655 -26.56 -21.54 -3.17
C PHE A 655 -27.27 -22.59 -2.32
N GLY A 656 -28.52 -22.90 -2.68
CA GLY A 656 -29.25 -23.98 -2.05
C GLY A 656 -28.65 -25.35 -2.38
N ASN A 657 -28.62 -26.26 -1.41
CA ASN A 657 -28.20 -27.64 -1.61
C ASN A 657 -29.37 -28.46 -2.18
N TYR A 658 -29.78 -28.13 -3.41
CA TYR A 658 -30.91 -28.80 -4.05
C TYR A 658 -30.48 -30.11 -4.70
N ALA A 659 -31.24 -31.16 -4.41
CA ALA A 659 -30.98 -32.49 -4.95
C ALA A 659 -30.97 -32.54 -6.49
N PHE A 660 -31.66 -31.62 -7.16
CA PHE A 660 -31.80 -31.57 -8.62
C PHE A 660 -30.70 -30.76 -9.34
N ASN A 661 -29.78 -30.09 -8.63
CA ASN A 661 -28.61 -29.46 -9.27
C ASN A 661 -27.42 -30.43 -9.28
N VAL A 662 -26.61 -30.39 -10.34
CA VAL A 662 -25.43 -31.27 -10.52
C VAL A 662 -24.21 -30.50 -11.02
#